data_AF-R7YS54-F1
#
_entry.id   AF-R7YS54-F1
#
_cell.length_a   1.000
_cell.length_b   1.000
_cell.length_c   1.000
_cell.angle_alpha   90.00
_cell.angle_beta   90.00
_cell.angle_gamma   90.00
#
_symmetry.space_group_name_H-M   'P 1'
#
loop_
_entity.id
_entity.type
_entity.pdbx_description
1 polymer ?
#
loop_
_entity_poly.entity_id
_entity_poly.type
_entity_poly.pdbx_seq_one_letter_code
_entity_poly.pdbx_strand_id
1 'polypeptide(L)'
;MASHGRSNTTASLATIGSNQELKLSKIDDVDESHGSRQRNSLKDRFKLLRMQEEAGVAIVDDEHEPNGVQGGALAGLIGRSASVGFGVGSPASFAEEKRDGHPPPAARRASGTYLEKPVRQPSINHNLAPGTASGISAGPASDSAPPVDWDLWQSVVYEGPAAIAMTSSEELNRAIAGGIPQAIRGVVWQVLAESKNEALEGVYRDLVSRGTDKERPHMPIPTPSETSTVNGSIKEKESIASSASSIHSDHSTPATSANASVGLPGSPPPQDGGGPEGMAKLGEEKKRRAKEEAAAIAKLEKAIKRDLGARTSYSKYLMSAGLQDGLFGICKAYALYDDAVGYAQGMNFIAMPLLFNMPEEEAFTLFVQLMRKYNLRDLFTRDMPGLHLHLHQFSRLLEDFTPALSSHLHRRGVSPQLYATQWFLTLFAYRFPLQLVLRVYDLVLSEGLESAVLKFGIALMLKNEDTLMAMGDMAALTTFLKERLFDAYIDKAPSASSLLDSGFFGSAAGGVDKEVYRADVLVRDACAVKISQETLRAYAAEWRELNRVEKEREAELEGLRASVAALTAKVRHLEEESERHAREHVDLASEIVRTKIANESLSDENEVLRTRVSELEKIVESQPEEVESRLREEMEGVMQRNIVVHNENRALEEQLGDMERVLVETKMDYAQLNADHETLKQKWNNISAMLNSQ
;
A
#
# COMPACT_ATOMS: atom_id res chain seq x y z
N MET A 1 -97.30 27.27 -52.57
CA MET A 1 -97.00 26.96 -53.99
C MET A 1 -95.91 25.88 -54.03
N ALA A 2 -95.93 25.05 -55.08
CA ALA A 2 -94.88 24.15 -55.63
C ALA A 2 -93.48 24.06 -54.95
N SER A 3 -92.77 22.93 -54.95
CA SER A 3 -92.96 21.61 -55.57
C SER A 3 -91.88 20.61 -55.08
N HIS A 4 -92.21 19.30 -55.00
CA HIS A 4 -91.38 18.07 -55.06
C HIS A 4 -89.90 18.04 -54.56
N GLY A 5 -89.38 16.95 -53.97
CA GLY A 5 -89.96 15.64 -53.64
C GLY A 5 -88.94 14.48 -53.74
N ARG A 6 -89.36 13.30 -53.25
CA ARG A 6 -88.74 11.94 -53.32
C ARG A 6 -87.74 11.48 -52.25
N SER A 7 -88.06 10.27 -51.75
CA SER A 7 -87.29 9.39 -50.87
C SER A 7 -86.47 8.35 -51.67
N ASN A 8 -85.74 7.49 -50.95
CA ASN A 8 -84.86 6.35 -51.37
C ASN A 8 -83.37 6.72 -51.44
N THR A 9 -82.39 5.90 -51.02
CA THR A 9 -82.36 4.60 -50.32
C THR A 9 -80.95 4.31 -49.76
N THR A 10 -80.86 3.40 -48.78
CA THR A 10 -79.71 2.46 -48.50
C THR A 10 -78.29 2.96 -48.18
N ALA A 11 -77.85 2.50 -46.99
CA ALA A 11 -76.59 1.79 -46.70
C ALA A 11 -75.22 2.50 -46.73
N SER A 12 -74.72 2.75 -45.51
CA SER A 12 -73.43 2.27 -44.97
C SER A 12 -72.19 2.15 -45.88
N LEU A 13 -71.17 2.97 -45.60
CA LEU A 13 -69.81 2.54 -45.23
C LEU A 13 -68.94 3.78 -44.97
N ALA A 14 -68.26 3.87 -43.83
CA ALA A 14 -67.31 4.93 -43.51
C ALA A 14 -66.07 4.34 -42.83
N THR A 15 -64.94 4.40 -43.53
CA THR A 15 -63.64 3.89 -43.09
C THR A 15 -62.54 4.80 -43.64
N ILE A 16 -61.58 5.17 -42.78
CA ILE A 16 -60.30 5.86 -43.08
C ILE A 16 -60.39 7.32 -43.54
N GLY A 17 -59.51 8.18 -42.98
CA GLY A 17 -59.28 9.51 -43.54
C GLY A 17 -58.46 10.52 -42.72
N SER A 18 -57.28 10.15 -42.20
CA SER A 18 -56.09 11.03 -41.98
C SER A 18 -56.20 12.39 -41.24
N ASN A 19 -55.33 12.57 -40.24
CA ASN A 19 -54.48 13.75 -39.89
C ASN A 19 -54.79 15.13 -40.57
N GLN A 20 -54.55 16.28 -39.92
CA GLN A 20 -53.25 16.64 -39.32
C GLN A 20 -53.27 17.95 -38.50
N GLU A 21 -52.41 18.01 -37.48
CA GLU A 21 -51.72 19.20 -36.91
C GLU A 21 -52.43 20.36 -36.15
N LEU A 22 -51.88 20.59 -34.95
CA LEU A 22 -51.40 21.87 -34.40
C LEU A 22 -52.26 23.14 -34.50
N LYS A 23 -52.67 23.64 -33.32
CA LYS A 23 -52.33 25.00 -32.87
C LYS A 23 -52.54 25.20 -31.37
N LEU A 24 -51.43 25.44 -30.66
CA LEU A 24 -51.41 26.18 -29.40
C LEU A 24 -51.61 27.68 -29.71
N SER A 25 -52.56 28.35 -29.07
CA SER A 25 -52.40 29.71 -28.51
C SER A 25 -53.72 30.29 -27.97
N LYS A 26 -53.59 31.15 -26.95
CA LYS A 26 -54.61 32.04 -26.35
C LYS A 26 -55.80 31.40 -25.63
N ILE A 27 -55.70 31.38 -24.30
CA ILE A 27 -56.78 31.83 -23.42
C ILE A 27 -56.15 32.85 -22.46
N ASP A 28 -56.52 34.12 -22.61
CA ASP A 28 -56.44 35.11 -21.52
C ASP A 28 -57.85 35.24 -20.93
N ASP A 29 -57.87 35.19 -19.59
CA ASP A 29 -58.81 35.81 -18.65
C ASP A 29 -60.32 35.48 -18.60
N VAL A 30 -60.76 35.47 -17.32
CA VAL A 30 -62.11 35.51 -16.74
C VAL A 30 -63.00 34.26 -16.92
N ASP A 31 -62.98 33.38 -15.90
CA ASP A 31 -64.12 33.31 -14.97
C ASP A 31 -63.73 32.71 -13.60
N GLU A 32 -64.33 33.20 -12.51
CA GLU A 32 -64.09 32.70 -11.16
C GLU A 32 -64.93 31.46 -10.86
N SER A 33 -64.29 30.32 -10.57
CA SER A 33 -64.97 29.25 -9.81
C SER A 33 -64.00 28.49 -8.91
N HIS A 34 -64.36 28.40 -7.62
CA HIS A 34 -63.59 27.69 -6.61
C HIS A 34 -63.59 26.18 -6.83
N GLY A 35 -62.68 25.70 -7.67
CA GLY A 35 -62.34 24.28 -7.81
C GLY A 35 -61.06 23.95 -7.05
N SER A 36 -61.18 23.41 -5.83
CA SER A 36 -60.04 22.87 -5.10
C SER A 36 -59.41 21.73 -5.90
N ARG A 37 -58.27 22.01 -6.56
CA ARG A 37 -57.37 20.95 -7.05
C ARG A 37 -56.80 20.23 -5.84
N GLN A 38 -57.45 19.15 -5.42
CA GLN A 38 -56.83 18.16 -4.54
C GLN A 38 -55.54 17.68 -5.20
N ARG A 39 -54.40 18.19 -4.73
CA ARG A 39 -53.11 17.51 -4.89
C ARG A 39 -53.26 16.17 -4.18
N ASN A 40 -53.26 15.07 -4.91
CA ASN A 40 -53.24 13.72 -4.33
C ASN A 40 -52.08 13.65 -3.34
N SER A 41 -52.35 13.28 -2.08
CA SER A 41 -51.31 13.21 -1.05
C SER A 41 -50.23 12.19 -1.46
N LEU A 42 -49.00 12.33 -0.96
CA LEU A 42 -47.99 11.28 -1.08
C LEU A 42 -48.51 9.93 -0.56
N LYS A 43 -49.37 9.96 0.48
CA LYS A 43 -50.06 8.79 1.02
C LYS A 43 -51.00 8.13 0.01
N ASP A 44 -51.70 8.91 -0.81
CA ASP A 44 -52.62 8.41 -1.84
C ASP A 44 -51.84 7.85 -3.05
N ARG A 45 -50.77 8.54 -3.46
CA ARG A 45 -49.83 8.03 -4.48
C ARG A 45 -49.19 6.71 -4.04
N PHE A 46 -48.74 6.61 -2.79
CA PHE A 46 -48.15 5.39 -2.25
C PHE A 46 -49.17 4.25 -2.16
N LYS A 47 -50.41 4.54 -1.75
CA LYS A 47 -51.51 3.55 -1.77
C LYS A 47 -51.82 3.06 -3.19
N LEU A 48 -51.77 3.93 -4.19
CA LEU A 48 -51.98 3.59 -5.59
C LEU A 48 -50.82 2.74 -6.15
N LEU A 49 -49.57 3.13 -5.89
CA LEU A 49 -48.37 2.37 -6.29
C LEU A 49 -48.38 0.97 -5.67
N ARG A 50 -48.67 0.86 -4.38
CA ARG A 50 -48.77 -0.42 -3.67
C ARG A 50 -49.86 -1.31 -4.27
N MET A 51 -51.00 -0.76 -4.67
CA MET A 51 -52.06 -1.51 -5.37
C MET A 51 -51.67 -1.93 -6.80
N GLN A 52 -50.77 -1.21 -7.48
CA GLN A 52 -50.23 -1.60 -8.79
C GLN A 52 -49.15 -2.68 -8.68
N GLU A 53 -48.32 -2.59 -7.64
CA GLU A 53 -47.26 -3.56 -7.34
C GLU A 53 -47.83 -4.89 -6.84
N GLU A 54 -48.83 -4.87 -5.94
CA GLU A 54 -49.61 -6.05 -5.52
C GLU A 54 -50.38 -6.70 -6.70
N ALA A 55 -50.56 -5.99 -7.82
CA ALA A 55 -51.17 -6.50 -9.06
C ALA A 55 -50.15 -7.05 -10.09
N GLY A 56 -48.84 -6.97 -9.83
CA GLY A 56 -47.81 -7.63 -10.63
C GLY A 56 -47.61 -7.10 -12.06
N VAL A 57 -47.95 -5.83 -12.32
CA VAL A 57 -47.80 -5.22 -13.65
C VAL A 57 -46.34 -4.76 -13.86
N ALA A 58 -45.60 -5.47 -14.72
CA ALA A 58 -44.29 -5.00 -15.17
C ALA A 58 -44.44 -3.79 -16.12
N ILE A 59 -43.63 -2.76 -15.92
CA ILE A 59 -43.47 -1.68 -16.88
C ILE A 59 -42.68 -2.24 -18.08
N VAL A 60 -43.29 -2.19 -19.26
CA VAL A 60 -42.64 -2.45 -20.54
C VAL A 60 -42.53 -1.11 -21.25
N ASP A 61 -41.31 -0.58 -21.35
CA ASP A 61 -41.04 0.52 -22.28
C ASP A 61 -41.06 -0.02 -23.72
N ASP A 62 -41.79 0.67 -24.60
CA ASP A 62 -42.01 0.30 -26.00
C ASP A 62 -41.61 1.47 -26.90
N GLU A 63 -40.40 1.40 -27.47
CA GLU A 63 -40.02 2.13 -28.69
C GLU A 63 -39.31 1.16 -29.66
N HIS A 64 -39.57 1.37 -30.96
CA HIS A 64 -39.49 0.34 -32.01
C HIS A 64 -38.25 0.44 -32.94
N GLU A 65 -37.62 -0.72 -33.24
CA GLU A 65 -37.24 -1.25 -34.58
C GLU A 65 -36.42 -0.38 -35.61
N PRO A 66 -35.86 -0.97 -36.70
CA PRO A 66 -35.19 -2.26 -36.85
C PRO A 66 -33.89 -2.22 -37.72
N ASN A 67 -33.09 -3.30 -37.67
CA ASN A 67 -32.47 -3.86 -38.87
C ASN A 67 -32.01 -5.32 -38.63
N GLY A 68 -32.35 -6.24 -39.52
CA GLY A 68 -32.17 -7.68 -39.28
C GLY A 68 -30.94 -8.31 -39.95
N VAL A 69 -30.71 -9.60 -39.67
CA VAL A 69 -30.39 -10.68 -40.64
C VAL A 69 -30.50 -12.05 -39.94
N GLN A 70 -31.57 -12.77 -40.26
CA GLN A 70 -31.63 -14.20 -40.66
C GLN A 70 -30.82 -15.30 -39.91
N GLY A 71 -31.51 -16.30 -39.35
CA GLY A 71 -30.94 -17.67 -39.23
C GLY A 71 -31.55 -18.67 -38.21
N GLY A 72 -32.30 -19.67 -38.69
CA GLY A 72 -32.42 -21.00 -38.05
C GLY A 72 -33.65 -21.26 -37.15
N ALA A 73 -34.35 -22.37 -37.40
CA ALA A 73 -35.57 -22.77 -36.69
C ALA A 73 -35.41 -24.13 -35.97
N LEU A 74 -36.31 -24.47 -35.03
CA LEU A 74 -37.10 -25.72 -35.03
C LEU A 74 -38.10 -25.86 -33.86
N ALA A 75 -39.39 -25.98 -34.23
CA ALA A 75 -40.50 -26.77 -33.64
C ALA A 75 -40.61 -26.99 -32.10
N GLY A 76 -41.70 -26.48 -31.51
CA GLY A 76 -42.15 -26.83 -30.15
C GLY A 76 -43.05 -28.06 -30.04
N LEU A 77 -43.70 -28.25 -28.88
CA LEU A 77 -45.07 -28.78 -28.79
C LEU A 77 -45.71 -28.50 -27.41
N ILE A 78 -47.04 -28.34 -27.38
CA ILE A 78 -47.85 -28.16 -26.17
C ILE A 78 -48.35 -29.54 -25.68
N GLY A 79 -48.23 -29.84 -24.39
CA GLY A 79 -48.73 -31.08 -23.79
C GLY A 79 -49.29 -30.90 -22.39
N ARG A 80 -50.62 -30.98 -22.24
CA ARG A 80 -51.33 -30.98 -20.94
C ARG A 80 -51.17 -32.33 -20.24
N SER A 81 -51.16 -32.34 -18.91
CA SER A 81 -51.82 -33.41 -18.12
C SER A 81 -52.09 -32.93 -16.69
N ALA A 82 -53.30 -33.18 -16.23
CA ALA A 82 -53.72 -33.02 -14.84
C ALA A 82 -54.29 -34.36 -14.37
N SER A 83 -54.13 -34.69 -13.08
CA SER A 83 -54.90 -35.75 -12.44
C SER A 83 -55.25 -35.37 -11.00
N VAL A 84 -56.42 -35.81 -10.57
CA VAL A 84 -57.14 -35.39 -9.36
C VAL A 84 -57.09 -36.49 -8.29
N GLY A 85 -57.19 -36.12 -7.01
CA GLY A 85 -57.10 -37.04 -5.86
C GLY A 85 -58.43 -37.66 -5.38
N PHE A 86 -58.53 -37.83 -4.05
CA PHE A 86 -59.43 -38.74 -3.28
C PHE A 86 -59.01 -40.23 -3.34
N GLY A 87 -59.11 -41.05 -2.28
CA GLY A 87 -59.53 -40.82 -0.88
C GLY A 87 -60.05 -42.11 -0.20
N VAL A 88 -60.16 -42.14 1.14
CA VAL A 88 -60.83 -43.16 2.01
C VAL A 88 -60.04 -44.42 2.45
N GLY A 89 -60.10 -44.74 3.77
CA GLY A 89 -60.13 -46.13 4.29
C GLY A 89 -59.14 -46.52 5.40
N SER A 90 -59.62 -46.72 6.64
CA SER A 90 -58.88 -47.34 7.79
C SER A 90 -59.11 -48.87 7.88
N PRO A 91 -58.46 -49.66 8.78
CA PRO A 91 -58.84 -49.72 10.23
C PRO A 91 -57.75 -50.09 11.28
N ALA A 92 -58.04 -49.78 12.58
CA ALA A 92 -57.85 -50.53 13.86
C ALA A 92 -56.58 -51.40 14.16
N SER A 93 -56.08 -51.64 15.40
CA SER A 93 -56.53 -51.39 16.80
C SER A 93 -55.45 -51.75 17.88
N PHE A 94 -55.73 -51.45 19.18
CA PHE A 94 -55.13 -51.95 20.46
C PHE A 94 -53.82 -51.27 20.98
N ALA A 95 -53.61 -50.96 22.28
CA ALA A 95 -54.47 -51.05 23.50
C ALA A 95 -54.04 -50.05 24.63
N GLU A 96 -54.82 -50.04 25.73
CA GLU A 96 -54.75 -49.29 27.02
C GLU A 96 -53.41 -49.40 27.82
N GLU A 97 -53.09 -48.61 28.87
CA GLU A 97 -53.87 -48.33 30.11
C GLU A 97 -53.49 -47.01 30.89
N LYS A 98 -54.11 -46.75 32.05
CA LYS A 98 -54.22 -45.46 32.79
C LYS A 98 -53.59 -45.44 34.21
N ARG A 99 -53.27 -44.25 34.78
CA ARG A 99 -53.95 -43.57 35.96
C ARG A 99 -53.10 -42.54 36.73
N ASP A 100 -53.81 -41.68 37.48
CA ASP A 100 -53.39 -40.42 38.14
C ASP A 100 -52.95 -40.52 39.62
N GLY A 101 -52.38 -39.43 40.21
CA GLY A 101 -52.28 -39.24 41.67
C GLY A 101 -51.46 -38.04 42.22
N HIS A 102 -52.05 -37.25 43.14
CA HIS A 102 -51.49 -36.10 43.90
C HIS A 102 -52.37 -35.81 45.15
N PRO A 103 -52.02 -34.93 46.13
CA PRO A 103 -50.74 -34.50 46.74
C PRO A 103 -50.82 -34.70 48.31
N PRO A 104 -50.67 -33.72 49.26
CA PRO A 104 -49.64 -32.70 49.62
C PRO A 104 -49.04 -33.02 51.05
N PRO A 105 -48.91 -32.13 52.10
CA PRO A 105 -48.47 -30.71 52.25
C PRO A 105 -47.36 -30.45 53.34
N ALA A 106 -46.78 -29.22 53.40
CA ALA A 106 -46.70 -28.36 54.64
C ALA A 106 -45.74 -27.12 54.60
N ALA A 107 -46.24 -25.93 55.04
CA ALA A 107 -45.59 -24.85 55.85
C ALA A 107 -44.28 -24.12 55.37
N ARG A 108 -43.96 -22.83 55.67
CA ARG A 108 -44.51 -21.77 56.57
C ARG A 108 -43.89 -20.36 56.32
N ARG A 109 -44.69 -19.26 56.41
CA ARG A 109 -44.42 -17.88 56.96
C ARG A 109 -43.24 -16.99 56.39
N ALA A 110 -43.26 -15.64 56.43
CA ALA A 110 -44.23 -14.62 56.89
C ALA A 110 -43.94 -13.17 56.37
N SER A 111 -44.97 -12.29 56.45
CA SER A 111 -44.95 -10.80 56.55
C SER A 111 -44.32 -9.95 55.40
N GLY A 112 -44.84 -8.75 55.06
CA GLY A 112 -45.92 -7.94 55.66
C GLY A 112 -46.52 -6.90 54.68
N THR A 113 -47.51 -6.14 55.16
CA THR A 113 -48.50 -5.36 54.38
C THR A 113 -48.14 -3.89 54.14
N TYR A 114 -48.60 -3.30 53.03
CA TYR A 114 -49.43 -2.06 52.98
C TYR A 114 -50.27 -2.02 51.68
N LEU A 115 -51.40 -1.31 51.68
CA LEU A 115 -52.49 -1.40 50.69
C LEU A 115 -52.52 -0.22 49.70
N GLU A 116 -52.98 -0.44 48.46
CA GLU A 116 -54.18 0.26 47.94
C GLU A 116 -54.84 -0.41 46.70
N LYS A 117 -56.19 -0.54 46.79
CA LYS A 117 -57.26 -0.61 45.76
C LYS A 117 -57.20 -1.61 44.57
N PRO A 118 -58.23 -2.47 44.38
CA PRO A 118 -58.28 -3.44 43.27
C PRO A 118 -58.94 -2.90 41.98
N VAL A 119 -58.41 -3.33 40.84
CA VAL A 119 -59.03 -3.15 39.51
C VAL A 119 -60.12 -4.21 39.27
N ARG A 120 -61.25 -3.81 38.68
CA ARG A 120 -62.38 -4.71 38.37
C ARG A 120 -62.01 -5.73 37.29
N GLN A 121 -62.27 -7.02 37.55
CA GLN A 121 -62.35 -8.03 36.50
C GLN A 121 -63.69 -7.92 35.75
N PRO A 122 -63.73 -7.99 34.41
CA PRO A 122 -64.97 -8.10 33.66
C PRO A 122 -65.52 -9.53 33.70
N SER A 123 -66.80 -9.68 34.02
CA SER A 123 -67.51 -10.96 34.02
C SER A 123 -67.79 -11.46 32.60
N ILE A 124 -67.36 -12.68 32.28
CA ILE A 124 -67.70 -13.36 31.01
C ILE A 124 -69.15 -13.83 31.07
N ASN A 125 -69.94 -13.49 30.05
CA ASN A 125 -71.37 -13.77 30.00
C ASN A 125 -71.64 -14.95 29.04
N HIS A 126 -72.19 -16.06 29.53
CA HIS A 126 -72.17 -17.35 28.82
C HIS A 126 -73.30 -17.58 27.79
N ASN A 127 -74.16 -16.60 27.54
CA ASN A 127 -75.36 -16.73 26.70
C ASN A 127 -75.21 -16.18 25.26
N LEU A 128 -74.04 -16.31 24.65
CA LEU A 128 -73.80 -15.91 23.25
C LEU A 128 -73.46 -17.14 22.39
N ALA A 129 -73.98 -17.16 21.16
CA ALA A 129 -73.85 -18.29 20.25
C ALA A 129 -72.42 -18.39 19.66
N PRO A 130 -71.93 -19.61 19.33
CA PRO A 130 -70.60 -19.80 18.75
C PRO A 130 -70.48 -19.05 17.41
N GLY A 131 -69.47 -18.18 17.30
CA GLY A 131 -69.26 -17.33 16.12
C GLY A 131 -69.29 -15.81 16.38
N THR A 132 -69.47 -15.36 17.63
CA THR A 132 -69.40 -13.94 17.99
C THR A 132 -68.42 -13.65 19.15
N ALA A 133 -67.18 -13.29 18.78
CA ALA A 133 -66.17 -12.67 19.64
C ALA A 133 -65.18 -11.93 18.69
N SER A 134 -64.79 -10.67 18.85
CA SER A 134 -64.76 -9.83 20.06
C SER A 134 -64.03 -10.52 21.22
N GLY A 135 -62.82 -10.95 20.93
CA GLY A 135 -61.85 -11.48 21.89
C GLY A 135 -60.45 -11.08 21.45
N ILE A 136 -60.04 -9.86 21.79
CA ILE A 136 -58.65 -9.42 21.62
C ILE A 136 -57.82 -10.22 22.62
N SER A 137 -57.29 -11.35 22.18
CA SER A 137 -56.23 -12.03 22.91
C SER A 137 -55.04 -11.09 22.94
N ALA A 138 -54.70 -10.60 24.13
CA ALA A 138 -53.51 -9.80 24.34
C ALA A 138 -52.27 -10.69 24.16
N GLY A 139 -51.85 -10.85 22.90
CA GLY A 139 -50.49 -11.27 22.58
C GLY A 139 -49.47 -10.29 23.17
N PRO A 140 -48.18 -10.64 23.16
CA PRO A 140 -47.14 -9.71 23.59
C PRO A 140 -47.28 -8.40 22.82
N ALA A 141 -47.09 -7.27 23.53
CA ALA A 141 -47.42 -5.95 23.04
C ALA A 141 -46.97 -5.75 21.59
N SER A 142 -47.90 -5.30 20.73
CA SER A 142 -47.57 -4.95 19.36
C SER A 142 -46.50 -3.86 19.38
N ASP A 143 -45.28 -4.22 18.98
CA ASP A 143 -44.14 -3.31 18.78
C ASP A 143 -44.40 -2.50 17.50
N SER A 144 -45.56 -1.83 17.45
CA SER A 144 -45.98 -1.00 16.34
C SER A 144 -45.11 0.24 16.33
N ALA A 145 -44.20 0.29 15.36
CA ALA A 145 -43.50 1.51 15.01
C ALA A 145 -44.50 2.68 14.91
N PRO A 146 -44.14 3.89 15.36
CA PRO A 146 -45.01 5.04 15.27
C PRO A 146 -45.48 5.23 13.81
N PRO A 147 -46.75 5.59 13.58
CA PRO A 147 -47.27 5.71 12.22
C PRO A 147 -46.46 6.74 11.43
N VAL A 148 -46.08 6.37 10.20
CA VAL A 148 -45.28 7.20 9.29
C VAL A 148 -45.92 8.59 9.13
N ASP A 149 -45.16 9.63 9.45
CA ASP A 149 -45.57 11.02 9.29
C ASP A 149 -45.45 11.44 7.81
N TRP A 150 -46.53 11.21 7.07
CA TRP A 150 -46.58 11.55 5.66
C TRP A 150 -46.61 13.05 5.40
N ASP A 151 -47.04 13.88 6.36
CA ASP A 151 -47.14 15.33 6.15
C ASP A 151 -45.75 15.98 6.28
N LEU A 152 -44.95 15.53 7.26
CA LEU A 152 -43.52 15.87 7.35
C LEU A 152 -42.73 15.38 6.13
N TRP A 153 -42.90 14.13 5.71
CA TRP A 153 -42.21 13.65 4.51
C TRP A 153 -42.63 14.39 3.25
N GLN A 154 -43.88 14.89 3.20
CA GLN A 154 -44.37 15.70 2.09
C GLN A 154 -43.76 17.10 2.07
N SER A 155 -43.55 17.77 3.21
CA SER A 155 -42.83 19.05 3.24
C SER A 155 -41.37 18.88 2.85
N VAL A 156 -40.66 17.89 3.42
CA VAL A 156 -39.25 17.59 3.08
C VAL A 156 -39.05 17.33 1.58
N VAL A 157 -39.96 16.60 0.93
CA VAL A 157 -39.87 16.30 -0.52
C VAL A 157 -40.21 17.50 -1.41
N TYR A 158 -41.15 18.37 -1.01
CA TYR A 158 -41.56 19.51 -1.86
C TYR A 158 -40.79 20.81 -1.62
N GLU A 159 -40.36 21.07 -0.38
CA GLU A 159 -39.69 22.30 0.05
C GLU A 159 -38.18 22.09 0.24
N GLY A 160 -37.72 20.84 0.25
CA GLY A 160 -36.30 20.51 0.23
C GLY A 160 -35.56 20.98 1.49
N PRO A 161 -34.36 21.57 1.35
CA PRO A 161 -33.58 22.08 2.49
C PRO A 161 -34.32 23.14 3.33
N ALA A 162 -35.29 23.87 2.76
CA ALA A 162 -36.10 24.83 3.51
C ALA A 162 -36.97 24.13 4.57
N ALA A 163 -37.60 23.00 4.23
CA ALA A 163 -38.35 22.21 5.22
C ALA A 163 -37.44 21.66 6.32
N ILE A 164 -36.21 21.24 6.02
CA ILE A 164 -35.24 20.83 7.06
C ILE A 164 -34.94 21.99 8.01
N ALA A 165 -34.71 23.20 7.48
CA ALA A 165 -34.40 24.38 8.30
C ALA A 165 -35.61 24.89 9.11
N MET A 166 -36.84 24.62 8.66
CA MET A 166 -38.08 24.99 9.35
C MET A 166 -38.57 23.92 10.35
N THR A 167 -38.22 22.65 10.13
CA THR A 167 -38.57 21.55 11.05
C THR A 167 -37.65 21.54 12.26
N SER A 168 -38.18 21.19 13.44
CA SER A 168 -37.32 21.02 14.62
C SER A 168 -36.40 19.81 14.45
N SER A 169 -35.11 19.95 14.80
CA SER A 169 -34.13 18.86 14.61
C SER A 169 -34.51 17.59 15.39
N GLU A 170 -35.20 17.72 16.53
CA GLU A 170 -35.69 16.58 17.32
C GLU A 170 -36.82 15.80 16.62
N GLU A 171 -37.70 16.50 15.91
CA GLU A 171 -38.82 15.92 15.16
C GLU A 171 -38.32 15.22 13.90
N LEU A 172 -37.43 15.87 13.14
CA LEU A 172 -36.78 15.27 11.98
C LEU A 172 -35.98 14.02 12.38
N ASN A 173 -35.17 14.09 13.44
CA ASN A 173 -34.41 12.93 13.94
C ASN A 173 -35.35 11.81 14.42
N ARG A 174 -36.49 12.12 15.05
CA ARG A 174 -37.50 11.13 15.45
C ARG A 174 -38.17 10.45 14.26
N ALA A 175 -38.48 11.19 13.19
CA ALA A 175 -39.05 10.65 11.96
C ALA A 175 -38.04 9.76 11.21
N ILE A 176 -36.78 10.18 11.11
CA ILE A 176 -35.68 9.40 10.53
C ILE A 176 -35.44 8.12 11.34
N ALA A 177 -35.44 8.22 12.68
CA ALA A 177 -35.37 7.05 13.57
C ALA A 177 -36.59 6.13 13.44
N GLY A 178 -37.77 6.66 13.11
CA GLY A 178 -39.00 5.90 12.84
C GLY A 178 -39.05 5.22 11.47
N GLY A 179 -38.26 5.66 10.50
CA GLY A 179 -38.17 5.05 9.17
C GLY A 179 -38.41 6.03 8.03
N ILE A 180 -37.41 6.20 7.15
CA ILE A 180 -37.61 6.86 5.85
C ILE A 180 -38.29 5.85 4.90
N PRO A 181 -39.48 6.13 4.33
CA PRO A 181 -40.16 5.20 3.43
C PRO A 181 -39.37 4.94 2.15
N GLN A 182 -39.30 3.67 1.73
CA GLN A 182 -38.48 3.19 0.60
C GLN A 182 -38.66 4.04 -0.68
N ALA A 183 -39.90 4.34 -1.05
CA ALA A 183 -40.24 5.04 -2.30
C ALA A 183 -39.76 6.50 -2.38
N ILE A 184 -39.42 7.13 -1.25
CA ILE A 184 -38.92 8.52 -1.21
C ILE A 184 -37.50 8.63 -0.66
N ARG A 185 -36.88 7.52 -0.24
CA ARG A 185 -35.61 7.54 0.49
C ARG A 185 -34.49 8.23 -0.29
N GLY A 186 -34.37 7.98 -1.60
CA GLY A 186 -33.35 8.64 -2.42
C GLY A 186 -33.48 10.17 -2.46
N VAL A 187 -34.71 10.67 -2.61
CA VAL A 187 -35.01 12.11 -2.59
C VAL A 187 -34.68 12.72 -1.21
N VAL A 188 -35.10 12.05 -0.14
CA VAL A 188 -34.83 12.50 1.23
C VAL A 188 -33.33 12.51 1.53
N TRP A 189 -32.58 11.50 1.08
CA TRP A 189 -31.13 11.44 1.21
C TRP A 189 -30.42 12.60 0.50
N GLN A 190 -30.84 12.95 -0.72
CA GLN A 190 -30.31 14.13 -1.42
C GLN A 190 -30.60 15.44 -0.68
N VAL A 191 -31.80 15.56 -0.11
CA VAL A 191 -32.23 16.76 0.61
C VAL A 191 -31.48 16.91 1.94
N LEU A 192 -31.27 15.82 2.69
CA LEU A 192 -30.44 15.80 3.91
C LEU A 192 -28.96 16.12 3.61
N ALA A 193 -28.42 15.54 2.52
CA ALA A 193 -27.04 15.77 2.13
C ALA A 193 -26.80 17.14 1.48
N GLU A 194 -27.86 17.77 0.95
CA GLU A 194 -27.79 18.88 0.00
C GLU A 194 -26.94 18.52 -1.24
N SER A 195 -27.14 17.31 -1.80
CA SER A 195 -26.25 16.77 -2.85
C SER A 195 -26.65 17.11 -4.28
N LYS A 196 -27.93 17.43 -4.54
CA LYS A 196 -28.45 17.64 -5.90
C LYS A 196 -27.71 18.78 -6.61
N ASN A 197 -27.01 18.46 -7.70
CA ASN A 197 -26.07 19.39 -8.34
C ASN A 197 -25.84 19.03 -9.83
N GLU A 198 -26.57 19.72 -10.72
CA GLU A 198 -26.51 19.51 -12.17
C GLU A 198 -25.09 19.64 -12.77
N ALA A 199 -24.23 20.48 -12.17
CA ALA A 199 -22.85 20.64 -12.62
C ALA A 199 -21.99 19.40 -12.28
N LEU A 200 -22.20 18.79 -11.11
CA LEU A 200 -21.53 17.52 -10.75
C LEU A 200 -22.08 16.35 -11.56
N GLU A 201 -23.37 16.35 -11.92
CA GLU A 201 -23.92 15.37 -12.88
C GLU A 201 -23.33 15.54 -14.29
N GLY A 202 -23.05 16.77 -14.71
CA GLY A 202 -22.29 17.06 -15.93
C GLY A 202 -20.88 16.46 -15.88
N VAL A 203 -20.15 16.73 -14.79
CA VAL A 203 -18.81 16.16 -14.54
C VAL A 203 -18.84 14.63 -14.51
N TYR A 204 -19.88 14.01 -13.93
CA TYR A 204 -20.05 12.56 -13.96
C TYR A 204 -20.10 12.01 -15.38
N ARG A 205 -20.97 12.57 -16.24
CA ARG A 205 -21.11 12.15 -17.64
C ARG A 205 -19.80 12.27 -18.41
N ASP A 206 -19.03 13.34 -18.19
CA ASP A 206 -17.72 13.53 -18.79
C ASP A 206 -16.70 12.48 -18.28
N LEU A 207 -16.61 12.26 -16.96
CA LEU A 207 -15.63 11.35 -16.34
C LEU A 207 -15.89 9.87 -16.65
N VAL A 208 -17.14 9.43 -16.75
CA VAL A 208 -17.46 8.05 -17.20
C VAL A 208 -17.00 7.83 -18.64
N SER A 209 -17.12 8.85 -19.50
CA SER A 209 -16.74 8.79 -20.91
C SER A 209 -15.22 8.78 -21.17
N ARG A 210 -14.41 9.31 -20.24
CA ARG A 210 -12.93 9.34 -20.37
C ARG A 210 -12.35 7.95 -20.57
N GLY A 211 -11.39 7.84 -21.49
CA GLY A 211 -10.76 6.55 -21.85
C GLY A 211 -11.70 5.54 -22.52
N THR A 212 -12.86 5.97 -23.03
CA THR A 212 -13.73 5.20 -23.92
C THR A 212 -13.73 5.83 -25.32
N ASP A 213 -14.11 5.09 -26.36
CA ASP A 213 -14.22 5.61 -27.73
C ASP A 213 -15.22 6.78 -27.90
N LYS A 214 -15.97 7.13 -26.85
CA LYS A 214 -16.91 8.26 -26.80
C LYS A 214 -16.26 9.59 -26.36
N GLU A 215 -14.95 9.60 -26.06
CA GLU A 215 -14.22 10.79 -25.61
C GLU A 215 -14.26 11.92 -26.67
N ARG A 216 -15.11 12.92 -26.45
CA ARG A 216 -15.19 14.10 -27.33
C ARG A 216 -14.04 15.07 -27.01
N PRO A 217 -13.25 15.50 -28.01
CA PRO A 217 -12.22 16.51 -27.80
C PRO A 217 -12.87 17.89 -27.62
N HIS A 218 -13.13 18.29 -26.37
CA HIS A 218 -13.64 19.64 -26.06
C HIS A 218 -12.56 20.61 -25.55
N MET A 219 -12.72 21.88 -25.96
CA MET A 219 -11.87 23.00 -25.58
C MET A 219 -12.01 23.35 -24.09
N PRO A 220 -11.00 23.99 -23.47
CA PRO A 220 -11.05 24.36 -22.06
C PRO A 220 -12.18 25.36 -21.75
N ILE A 221 -12.92 25.08 -20.68
CA ILE A 221 -13.98 25.94 -20.12
C ILE A 221 -13.33 27.03 -19.25
N PRO A 222 -13.76 28.30 -19.35
CA PRO A 222 -13.22 29.38 -18.51
C PRO A 222 -13.79 29.33 -17.08
N THR A 223 -12.99 29.78 -16.10
CA THR A 223 -13.39 29.97 -14.70
C THR A 223 -14.38 31.12 -14.53
N PRO A 224 -15.31 31.07 -13.56
CA PRO A 224 -16.30 32.12 -13.35
C PRO A 224 -15.70 33.36 -12.67
N SER A 225 -15.94 34.53 -13.27
CA SER A 225 -15.82 35.85 -12.65
C SER A 225 -17.01 36.71 -13.08
N GLU A 226 -17.36 37.70 -12.26
CA GLU A 226 -18.71 38.25 -12.17
C GLU A 226 -19.10 39.35 -13.19
N THR A 227 -20.42 39.48 -13.38
CA THR A 227 -21.19 40.68 -13.78
C THR A 227 -21.12 41.30 -15.19
N SER A 228 -22.34 41.53 -15.71
CA SER A 228 -22.83 42.76 -16.41
C SER A 228 -23.33 42.67 -17.88
N THR A 229 -24.67 42.67 -18.00
CA THR A 229 -25.52 43.47 -18.92
C THR A 229 -25.47 43.37 -20.46
N VAL A 230 -26.63 42.96 -21.00
CA VAL A 230 -27.44 43.63 -22.07
C VAL A 230 -27.24 43.27 -23.57
N ASN A 231 -28.34 42.74 -24.15
CA ASN A 231 -28.89 42.78 -25.52
C ASN A 231 -28.02 42.75 -26.80
N GLY A 232 -28.46 41.94 -27.77
CA GLY A 232 -28.76 42.49 -29.12
C GLY A 232 -28.39 41.67 -30.37
N SER A 233 -29.29 40.79 -30.83
CA SER A 233 -29.67 40.51 -32.23
C SER A 233 -28.68 40.58 -33.44
N ILE A 234 -28.78 39.53 -34.27
CA ILE A 234 -28.77 39.51 -35.76
C ILE A 234 -27.42 39.32 -36.52
N LYS A 235 -27.30 38.09 -37.05
CA LYS A 235 -26.86 37.63 -38.39
C LYS A 235 -25.50 37.97 -39.05
N GLU A 236 -24.95 36.87 -39.57
CA GLU A 236 -24.43 36.61 -40.93
C GLU A 236 -22.90 36.56 -41.21
N LYS A 237 -22.51 35.37 -41.71
CA LYS A 237 -21.45 35.02 -42.67
C LYS A 237 -19.97 35.16 -42.30
N GLU A 238 -19.37 33.97 -42.16
CA GLU A 238 -18.21 33.47 -42.92
C GLU A 238 -17.20 34.51 -43.46
N SER A 239 -15.94 34.39 -43.02
CA SER A 239 -14.75 34.64 -43.87
C SER A 239 -13.51 33.91 -43.36
N ILE A 240 -13.18 32.83 -44.08
CA ILE A 240 -11.88 32.51 -44.68
C ILE A 240 -10.61 33.19 -44.09
N ALA A 241 -9.72 32.34 -43.57
CA ALA A 241 -8.24 32.40 -43.53
C ALA A 241 -7.49 33.75 -43.29
N SER A 242 -6.75 33.75 -42.17
CA SER A 242 -5.34 34.16 -42.02
C SER A 242 -4.84 35.50 -42.62
N SER A 243 -4.31 36.40 -41.76
CA SER A 243 -2.85 36.64 -41.64
C SER A 243 -2.46 37.85 -40.76
N ALA A 244 -1.34 37.69 -40.04
CA ALA A 244 -0.24 38.64 -39.76
C ALA A 244 -0.45 40.01 -39.07
N SER A 245 0.58 40.35 -38.27
CA SER A 245 1.04 41.71 -37.85
C SER A 245 0.14 42.50 -36.89
N SER A 246 0.57 43.48 -36.09
CA SER A 246 1.77 43.85 -35.31
C SER A 246 1.58 45.34 -34.90
N ILE A 247 2.51 45.94 -34.13
CA ILE A 247 2.56 47.40 -33.78
C ILE A 247 1.50 47.80 -32.71
N HIS A 248 1.76 48.25 -31.48
CA HIS A 248 2.78 49.11 -30.82
C HIS A 248 2.37 50.59 -30.68
N SER A 249 2.42 51.09 -29.44
CA SER A 249 2.54 52.50 -28.98
C SER A 249 2.17 52.54 -27.47
N ASP A 250 2.63 53.46 -26.61
CA ASP A 250 3.83 54.32 -26.60
C ASP A 250 3.93 54.94 -25.18
N HIS A 251 5.11 54.93 -24.52
CA HIS A 251 5.70 56.12 -23.84
C HIS A 251 7.04 55.83 -23.15
N SER A 252 7.83 56.90 -22.91
CA SER A 252 9.28 56.83 -22.65
C SER A 252 9.75 57.59 -21.40
N THR A 253 10.72 57.01 -20.66
CA THR A 253 11.85 57.65 -19.92
C THR A 253 11.59 58.62 -18.74
N PRO A 254 12.59 58.99 -17.87
CA PRO A 254 13.90 58.38 -17.56
C PRO A 254 14.30 58.26 -16.04
N ALA A 255 15.39 57.52 -15.77
CA ALA A 255 16.42 57.66 -14.71
C ALA A 255 16.09 57.59 -13.18
N THR A 256 16.79 56.73 -12.41
CA THR A 256 18.01 57.10 -11.60
C THR A 256 18.61 55.92 -10.78
N SER A 257 19.96 55.86 -10.72
CA SER A 257 20.87 55.41 -9.63
C SER A 257 20.82 54.01 -8.96
N ALA A 258 21.95 53.29 -9.14
CA ALA A 258 22.86 52.72 -8.11
C ALA A 258 22.73 51.25 -7.57
N ASN A 259 23.86 50.52 -7.73
CA ASN A 259 24.51 49.48 -6.89
C ASN A 259 23.65 48.43 -6.14
N ALA A 260 23.90 47.11 -6.19
CA ALA A 260 25.19 46.42 -6.05
C ALA A 260 25.14 44.94 -6.55
N SER A 261 26.20 44.17 -6.33
CA SER A 261 26.56 42.94 -7.07
C SER A 261 26.39 41.59 -6.33
N VAL A 262 26.69 40.50 -7.06
CA VAL A 262 26.79 39.07 -6.67
C VAL A 262 25.45 38.30 -6.67
N GLY A 263 25.29 37.15 -7.35
CA GLY A 263 26.21 36.41 -8.24
C GLY A 263 26.06 34.89 -8.14
N LEU A 264 25.02 34.31 -8.77
CA LEU A 264 24.78 32.86 -8.89
C LEU A 264 24.36 32.50 -10.34
N PRO A 265 24.65 31.28 -10.84
CA PRO A 265 24.58 30.99 -12.27
C PRO A 265 23.13 30.85 -12.77
N GLY A 266 22.73 31.74 -13.67
CA GLY A 266 21.42 31.71 -14.32
C GLY A 266 21.33 30.66 -15.43
N SER A 267 20.16 30.02 -15.52
CA SER A 267 19.74 29.24 -16.69
C SER A 267 19.82 30.10 -17.97
N PRO A 268 20.11 29.50 -19.15
CA PRO A 268 20.12 30.25 -20.39
C PRO A 268 18.73 30.83 -20.70
N PRO A 269 18.65 32.05 -21.26
CA PRO A 269 17.37 32.70 -21.56
C PRO A 269 16.62 31.92 -22.65
N PRO A 270 15.27 31.94 -22.64
CA PRO A 270 14.49 31.34 -23.72
C PRO A 270 14.76 32.10 -25.02
N GLN A 271 15.41 31.44 -25.98
CA GLN A 271 15.48 31.95 -27.34
C GLN A 271 14.09 31.91 -27.96
N ASP A 272 13.66 33.05 -28.47
CA ASP A 272 12.41 33.21 -29.20
C ASP A 272 12.48 32.33 -30.46
N GLY A 273 11.62 31.30 -30.51
CA GLY A 273 11.90 30.08 -31.25
C GLY A 273 10.65 29.30 -31.61
N GLY A 274 9.63 30.01 -32.12
CA GLY A 274 8.38 29.44 -32.66
C GLY A 274 8.55 28.63 -33.96
N GLY A 275 9.56 27.76 -34.02
CA GLY A 275 9.82 26.85 -35.13
C GLY A 275 9.03 25.53 -35.03
N PRO A 276 8.84 24.82 -36.16
CA PRO A 276 8.06 23.57 -36.19
C PRO A 276 8.60 22.46 -35.27
N GLU A 277 9.90 22.46 -34.96
CA GLU A 277 10.51 21.50 -34.02
C GLU A 277 10.01 21.67 -32.56
N GLY A 278 9.70 22.89 -32.14
CA GLY A 278 9.14 23.15 -30.80
C GLY A 278 7.71 22.63 -30.68
N MET A 279 6.90 22.85 -31.72
CA MET A 279 5.54 22.29 -31.80
C MET A 279 5.56 20.76 -31.90
N ALA A 280 6.50 20.17 -32.64
CA ALA A 280 6.65 18.71 -32.73
C ALA A 280 6.96 18.10 -31.36
N LYS A 281 7.96 18.61 -30.64
CA LYS A 281 8.31 18.13 -29.28
C LYS A 281 7.13 18.28 -28.29
N LEU A 282 6.43 19.41 -28.32
CA LEU A 282 5.26 19.63 -27.46
C LEU A 282 4.07 18.70 -27.82
N GLY A 283 3.95 18.32 -29.09
CA GLY A 283 3.01 17.31 -29.56
C GLY A 283 3.38 15.88 -29.10
N GLU A 284 4.66 15.51 -29.17
CA GLU A 284 5.16 14.23 -28.66
C GLU A 284 4.99 14.10 -27.15
N GLU A 285 5.27 15.15 -26.37
CA GLU A 285 5.02 15.16 -24.93
C GLU A 285 3.53 14.99 -24.59
N LYS A 286 2.64 15.71 -25.28
CA LYS A 286 1.18 15.54 -25.12
C LYS A 286 0.74 14.12 -25.44
N LYS A 287 1.25 13.54 -26.53
CA LYS A 287 0.96 12.15 -26.93
C LYS A 287 1.49 11.12 -25.93
N ARG A 288 2.65 11.37 -25.31
CA ARG A 288 3.21 10.54 -24.24
C ARG A 288 2.32 10.60 -22.99
N ARG A 289 1.96 11.81 -22.52
CA ARG A 289 1.08 11.99 -21.35
C ARG A 289 -0.29 11.33 -21.55
N ALA A 290 -0.94 11.53 -22.70
CA ALA A 290 -2.21 10.89 -23.03
C ALA A 290 -2.13 9.35 -23.02
N LYS A 291 -1.01 8.79 -23.49
CA LYS A 291 -0.76 7.34 -23.44
C LYS A 291 -0.56 6.83 -22.00
N GLU A 292 0.12 7.60 -21.16
CA GLU A 292 0.32 7.28 -19.73
C GLU A 292 -1.00 7.37 -18.95
N GLU A 293 -1.82 8.39 -19.21
CA GLU A 293 -3.17 8.56 -18.65
C GLU A 293 -4.12 7.43 -19.07
N ALA A 294 -4.19 7.10 -20.36
CA ALA A 294 -4.99 5.97 -20.85
C ALA A 294 -4.57 4.63 -20.23
N ALA A 295 -3.27 4.41 -20.03
CA ALA A 295 -2.77 3.21 -19.34
C ALA A 295 -3.12 3.19 -17.85
N ALA A 296 -3.12 4.34 -17.18
CA ALA A 296 -3.56 4.49 -15.80
C ALA A 296 -5.07 4.22 -15.64
N ILE A 297 -5.90 4.78 -16.53
CA ILE A 297 -7.34 4.52 -16.58
C ILE A 297 -7.61 3.04 -16.81
N ALA A 298 -6.97 2.39 -17.79
CA ALA A 298 -7.15 0.96 -18.04
C ALA A 298 -6.76 0.07 -16.83
N LYS A 299 -5.73 0.46 -16.07
CA LYS A 299 -5.33 -0.20 -14.82
C LYS A 299 -6.38 0.00 -13.71
N LEU A 300 -6.90 1.21 -13.58
CA LEU A 300 -7.97 1.59 -12.64
C LEU A 300 -9.25 0.80 -12.93
N GLU A 301 -9.73 0.77 -14.18
CA GLU A 301 -10.90 0.01 -14.57
C GLU A 301 -10.77 -1.49 -14.23
N LYS A 302 -9.59 -2.07 -14.43
CA LYS A 302 -9.30 -3.47 -14.10
C LYS A 302 -9.29 -3.74 -12.60
N ALA A 303 -8.95 -2.75 -11.77
CA ALA A 303 -9.05 -2.84 -10.31
C ALA A 303 -10.54 -2.81 -9.89
N ILE A 304 -11.30 -1.83 -10.38
CA ILE A 304 -12.73 -1.67 -10.11
C ILE A 304 -13.50 -2.94 -10.53
N LYS A 305 -13.32 -3.41 -11.78
CA LYS A 305 -13.98 -4.62 -12.31
C LYS A 305 -13.71 -5.90 -11.50
N ARG A 306 -12.55 -6.00 -10.83
CA ARG A 306 -12.25 -7.13 -9.92
C ARG A 306 -13.04 -7.02 -8.60
N ASP A 307 -13.30 -5.80 -8.15
CA ASP A 307 -13.96 -5.52 -6.89
C ASP A 307 -15.50 -5.63 -6.98
N LEU A 308 -16.09 -5.40 -8.16
CA LEU A 308 -17.53 -5.55 -8.42
C LEU A 308 -18.07 -6.99 -8.34
N GLY A 309 -17.23 -7.98 -8.02
CA GLY A 309 -17.66 -9.37 -7.82
C GLY A 309 -18.67 -9.56 -6.68
N ALA A 310 -19.33 -10.72 -6.66
CA ALA A 310 -20.42 -11.06 -5.74
C ALA A 310 -19.96 -11.25 -4.27
N ARG A 311 -19.62 -10.15 -3.60
CA ARG A 311 -19.04 -10.12 -2.24
C ARG A 311 -20.02 -9.67 -1.14
N THR A 312 -21.23 -9.22 -1.49
CA THR A 312 -22.36 -8.98 -0.55
C THR A 312 -23.54 -9.92 -0.83
N SER A 313 -24.47 -10.06 0.12
CA SER A 313 -25.68 -10.88 -0.08
C SER A 313 -26.59 -10.35 -1.21
N TYR A 314 -26.61 -9.03 -1.41
CA TYR A 314 -27.41 -8.33 -2.42
C TYR A 314 -26.68 -8.04 -3.74
N SER A 315 -25.43 -8.51 -3.91
CA SER A 315 -24.70 -8.35 -5.18
C SER A 315 -25.42 -9.04 -6.36
N LYS A 316 -26.18 -10.12 -6.10
CA LYS A 316 -27.02 -10.79 -7.11
C LYS A 316 -28.19 -9.90 -7.56
N TYR A 317 -28.84 -9.21 -6.62
CA TYR A 317 -29.93 -8.29 -6.93
C TYR A 317 -29.45 -7.14 -7.83
N LEU A 318 -28.28 -6.57 -7.52
CA LEU A 318 -27.61 -5.57 -8.38
C LEU A 318 -27.36 -6.08 -9.81
N MET A 319 -27.02 -7.37 -9.98
CA MET A 319 -26.86 -7.98 -11.31
C MET A 319 -28.20 -8.15 -12.03
N SER A 320 -29.23 -8.66 -11.37
CA SER A 320 -30.56 -8.83 -11.97
C SER A 320 -31.27 -7.50 -12.29
N ALA A 321 -30.94 -6.43 -11.56
CA ALA A 321 -31.46 -5.09 -11.79
C ALA A 321 -30.70 -4.31 -12.89
N GLY A 322 -29.66 -4.88 -13.50
CA GLY A 322 -28.85 -4.21 -14.54
C GLY A 322 -27.92 -3.11 -14.03
N LEU A 323 -27.85 -2.86 -12.72
CA LEU A 323 -27.16 -1.74 -12.08
C LEU A 323 -25.62 -1.89 -12.00
N GLN A 324 -25.03 -2.87 -12.70
CA GLN A 324 -23.58 -3.11 -12.68
C GLN A 324 -22.79 -1.98 -13.35
N ASP A 325 -23.28 -1.48 -14.48
CA ASP A 325 -22.59 -0.48 -15.28
C ASP A 325 -22.61 0.89 -14.58
N GLY A 326 -23.73 1.27 -13.95
CA GLY A 326 -23.81 2.47 -13.11
C GLY A 326 -22.94 2.39 -11.86
N LEU A 327 -22.85 1.22 -11.21
CA LEU A 327 -21.91 1.05 -10.08
C LEU A 327 -20.45 1.20 -10.54
N PHE A 328 -20.11 0.63 -11.70
CA PHE A 328 -18.79 0.80 -12.31
C PHE A 328 -18.53 2.27 -12.67
N GLY A 329 -19.53 2.95 -13.24
CA GLY A 329 -19.52 4.38 -13.59
C GLY A 329 -19.23 5.26 -12.39
N ILE A 330 -19.98 5.13 -11.29
CA ILE A 330 -19.78 5.89 -10.04
C ILE A 330 -18.37 5.65 -9.48
N CYS A 331 -17.91 4.39 -9.41
CA CYS A 331 -16.58 4.06 -8.91
C CYS A 331 -15.46 4.65 -9.77
N LYS A 332 -15.60 4.59 -11.11
CA LYS A 332 -14.64 5.14 -12.08
C LYS A 332 -14.63 6.67 -12.01
N ALA A 333 -15.80 7.30 -12.07
CA ALA A 333 -15.93 8.75 -12.07
C ALA A 333 -15.36 9.35 -10.78
N TYR A 334 -15.66 8.77 -9.61
CA TYR A 334 -15.10 9.30 -8.35
C TYR A 334 -13.58 9.16 -8.29
N ALA A 335 -13.04 8.02 -8.74
CA ALA A 335 -11.60 7.78 -8.73
C ALA A 335 -10.81 8.65 -9.73
N LEU A 336 -11.49 9.30 -10.68
CA LEU A 336 -10.97 10.34 -11.57
C LEU A 336 -11.33 11.78 -11.12
N TYR A 337 -12.06 11.92 -10.00
CA TYR A 337 -12.52 13.19 -9.45
C TYR A 337 -11.70 13.63 -8.21
N ASP A 338 -11.38 12.70 -7.30
CA ASP A 338 -10.46 12.95 -6.17
C ASP A 338 -9.19 12.09 -6.31
N ASP A 339 -8.21 12.60 -7.06
CA ASP A 339 -6.89 11.96 -7.29
C ASP A 339 -6.14 11.62 -5.99
N ALA A 340 -6.41 12.32 -4.89
CA ALA A 340 -5.75 12.08 -3.60
C ALA A 340 -6.29 10.84 -2.86
N VAL A 341 -7.48 10.36 -3.23
CA VAL A 341 -8.07 9.10 -2.76
C VAL A 341 -8.01 8.03 -3.85
N GLY A 342 -8.33 8.39 -5.10
CA GLY A 342 -8.48 7.46 -6.21
C GLY A 342 -9.57 6.41 -5.93
N TYR A 343 -9.30 5.16 -6.31
CA TYR A 343 -10.15 4.02 -5.97
C TYR A 343 -9.52 3.14 -4.88
N ALA A 344 -10.07 3.25 -3.67
CA ALA A 344 -9.82 2.32 -2.59
C ALA A 344 -10.75 1.08 -2.69
N GLN A 345 -10.21 -0.08 -2.34
CA GLN A 345 -10.95 -1.34 -2.36
C GLN A 345 -12.14 -1.29 -1.38
N GLY A 346 -13.33 -1.69 -1.83
CA GLY A 346 -14.55 -1.68 -1.03
C GLY A 346 -15.42 -0.42 -1.16
N MET A 347 -14.97 0.63 -1.86
CA MET A 347 -15.82 1.81 -2.15
C MET A 347 -17.09 1.46 -2.93
N ASN A 348 -17.08 0.37 -3.70
CA ASN A 348 -18.25 -0.17 -4.37
C ASN A 348 -19.39 -0.51 -3.39
N PHE A 349 -19.07 -0.97 -2.17
CA PHE A 349 -20.08 -1.30 -1.16
C PHE A 349 -20.77 -0.05 -0.60
N ILE A 350 -20.12 1.12 -0.66
CA ILE A 350 -20.71 2.41 -0.29
C ILE A 350 -21.63 2.93 -1.42
N ALA A 351 -21.21 2.77 -2.68
CA ALA A 351 -22.01 3.21 -3.82
C ALA A 351 -23.27 2.36 -4.07
N MET A 352 -23.24 1.05 -3.74
CA MET A 352 -24.39 0.14 -3.95
C MET A 352 -25.69 0.61 -3.26
N PRO A 353 -25.74 0.91 -1.95
CA PRO A 353 -26.95 1.43 -1.30
C PRO A 353 -27.51 2.70 -1.95
N LEU A 354 -26.65 3.59 -2.47
CA LEU A 354 -27.09 4.81 -3.15
C LEU A 354 -27.82 4.45 -4.46
N LEU A 355 -27.20 3.62 -5.29
CA LEU A 355 -27.72 3.22 -6.60
C LEU A 355 -29.01 2.39 -6.53
N PHE A 356 -29.33 1.77 -5.39
CA PHE A 356 -30.64 1.12 -5.16
C PHE A 356 -31.76 2.11 -4.83
N ASN A 357 -31.46 3.38 -4.53
CA ASN A 357 -32.45 4.38 -4.10
C ASN A 357 -32.52 5.60 -5.02
N MET A 358 -31.59 5.78 -5.97
CA MET A 358 -31.60 6.88 -6.96
C MET A 358 -30.79 6.53 -8.24
N PRO A 359 -30.99 7.25 -9.36
CA PRO A 359 -30.18 7.13 -10.59
C PRO A 359 -28.67 7.32 -10.38
N GLU A 360 -27.86 6.93 -11.37
CA GLU A 360 -26.40 6.89 -11.23
C GLU A 360 -25.73 8.27 -11.12
N GLU A 361 -26.21 9.28 -11.84
CA GLU A 361 -25.69 10.65 -11.76
C GLU A 361 -25.99 11.26 -10.38
N GLU A 362 -27.24 11.07 -9.94
CA GLU A 362 -27.72 11.48 -8.62
C GLU A 362 -26.93 10.78 -7.49
N ALA A 363 -26.71 9.47 -7.60
CA ALA A 363 -25.92 8.68 -6.67
C ALA A 363 -24.45 9.13 -6.64
N PHE A 364 -23.86 9.51 -7.78
CA PHE A 364 -22.51 10.10 -7.82
C PHE A 364 -22.44 11.42 -7.05
N THR A 365 -23.41 12.33 -7.23
CA THR A 365 -23.41 13.61 -6.48
C THR A 365 -23.47 13.39 -4.97
N LEU A 366 -24.30 12.45 -4.52
CA LEU A 366 -24.41 12.08 -3.11
C LEU A 366 -23.14 11.37 -2.60
N PHE A 367 -22.50 10.55 -3.42
CA PHE A 367 -21.23 9.91 -3.08
C PHE A 367 -20.09 10.93 -2.90
N VAL A 368 -19.99 11.91 -3.80
CA VAL A 368 -19.06 13.05 -3.66
C VAL A 368 -19.37 13.84 -2.38
N GLN A 369 -20.64 14.04 -2.05
CA GLN A 369 -21.06 14.76 -0.85
C GLN A 369 -20.74 13.98 0.45
N LEU A 370 -20.93 12.66 0.48
CA LEU A 370 -20.48 11.79 1.57
C LEU A 370 -18.96 11.89 1.78
N MET A 371 -18.20 11.90 0.69
CA MET A 371 -16.74 12.03 0.73
C MET A 371 -16.28 13.39 1.24
N ARG A 372 -16.97 14.49 0.87
CA ARG A 372 -16.55 15.87 1.19
C ARG A 372 -17.23 16.49 2.42
N LYS A 373 -18.57 16.49 2.51
CA LYS A 373 -19.33 17.09 3.62
C LYS A 373 -19.32 16.21 4.87
N TYR A 374 -19.32 14.88 4.69
CA TYR A 374 -19.32 13.90 5.79
C TYR A 374 -17.93 13.31 6.09
N ASN A 375 -16.87 13.87 5.48
CA ASN A 375 -15.46 13.50 5.66
C ASN A 375 -15.11 12.01 5.46
N LEU A 376 -15.94 11.24 4.71
CA LEU A 376 -15.67 9.82 4.43
C LEU A 376 -14.33 9.63 3.70
N ARG A 377 -13.86 10.62 2.94
CA ARG A 377 -12.58 10.58 2.23
C ARG A 377 -11.39 10.35 3.15
N ASP A 378 -11.43 10.87 4.38
CA ASP A 378 -10.28 10.83 5.30
C ASP A 378 -9.99 9.41 5.82
N LEU A 379 -10.95 8.48 5.67
CA LEU A 379 -10.76 7.05 5.93
C LEU A 379 -9.91 6.36 4.85
N PHE A 380 -9.89 6.92 3.63
CA PHE A 380 -9.26 6.33 2.44
C PHE A 380 -8.00 7.08 1.98
N THR A 381 -7.71 8.26 2.55
CA THR A 381 -6.43 8.95 2.33
C THR A 381 -5.23 8.08 2.72
N ARG A 382 -4.05 8.40 2.17
CA ARG A 382 -2.81 7.67 2.46
C ARG A 382 -2.57 7.57 3.98
N ASP A 383 -2.13 6.39 4.42
CA ASP A 383 -1.89 6.07 5.84
C ASP A 383 -3.18 6.03 6.71
N MET A 384 -4.36 6.17 6.09
CA MET A 384 -5.71 6.05 6.66
C MET A 384 -5.93 6.72 8.04
N PRO A 385 -5.48 7.98 8.24
CA PRO A 385 -5.52 8.63 9.55
C PRO A 385 -6.94 8.73 10.14
N GLY A 386 -7.97 9.01 9.32
CA GLY A 386 -9.35 9.09 9.79
C GLY A 386 -9.89 7.74 10.30
N LEU A 387 -9.50 6.63 9.66
CA LEU A 387 -9.86 5.28 10.11
C LEU A 387 -9.22 4.96 11.46
N HIS A 388 -7.92 5.23 11.61
CA HIS A 388 -7.20 4.98 12.85
C HIS A 388 -7.73 5.84 14.01
N LEU A 389 -8.13 7.09 13.74
CA LEU A 389 -8.82 7.95 14.70
C LEU A 389 -10.17 7.36 15.13
N HIS A 390 -11.05 7.02 14.19
CA HIS A 390 -12.37 6.48 14.51
C HIS A 390 -12.28 5.13 15.25
N LEU A 391 -11.31 4.28 14.91
CA LEU A 391 -11.05 3.02 15.64
C LEU A 391 -10.56 3.26 17.07
N HIS A 392 -9.75 4.30 17.30
CA HIS A 392 -9.36 4.70 18.67
C HIS A 392 -10.56 5.23 19.45
N GLN A 393 -11.35 6.16 18.89
CA GLN A 393 -12.56 6.68 19.54
C GLN A 393 -13.53 5.53 19.87
N PHE A 394 -13.73 4.58 18.96
CA PHE A 394 -14.55 3.40 19.21
C PHE A 394 -14.01 2.55 20.36
N SER A 395 -12.68 2.37 20.47
CA SER A 395 -12.06 1.65 21.60
C SER A 395 -12.33 2.33 22.94
N ARG A 396 -12.18 3.66 23.00
CA ARG A 396 -12.42 4.45 24.22
C ARG A 396 -13.90 4.47 24.60
N LEU A 397 -14.79 4.63 23.62
CA LEU A 397 -16.23 4.50 23.84
C LEU A 397 -16.63 3.08 24.31
N LEU A 398 -16.01 2.02 23.79
CA LEU A 398 -16.27 0.66 24.26
C LEU A 398 -15.81 0.48 25.71
N GLU A 399 -14.70 1.09 26.11
CA GLU A 399 -14.25 1.15 27.52
C GLU A 399 -15.22 1.93 28.42
N ASP A 400 -15.81 3.03 27.94
CA ASP A 400 -16.80 3.81 28.70
C ASP A 400 -18.14 3.08 28.87
N PHE A 401 -18.67 2.52 27.78
CA PHE A 401 -20.01 1.91 27.76
C PHE A 401 -20.04 0.48 28.30
N THR A 402 -18.99 -0.32 28.06
CA THR A 402 -18.84 -1.67 28.62
C THR A 402 -17.36 -2.00 28.91
N PRO A 403 -16.84 -1.51 30.05
CA PRO A 403 -15.44 -1.75 30.43
C PRO A 403 -15.14 -3.24 30.65
N ALA A 404 -16.14 -4.05 31.02
CA ALA A 404 -16.02 -5.49 31.20
C ALA A 404 -15.74 -6.21 29.86
N LEU A 405 -16.52 -5.89 28.82
CA LEU A 405 -16.35 -6.44 27.48
C LEU A 405 -15.05 -5.95 26.84
N SER A 406 -14.74 -4.65 26.93
CA SER A 406 -13.49 -4.11 26.40
C SER A 406 -12.27 -4.81 27.04
N SER A 407 -12.26 -4.94 28.37
CA SER A 407 -11.20 -5.66 29.10
C SER A 407 -11.12 -7.14 28.71
N HIS A 408 -12.24 -7.80 28.43
CA HIS A 408 -12.27 -9.19 27.95
C HIS A 408 -11.66 -9.32 26.56
N LEU A 409 -12.12 -8.52 25.58
CA LEU A 409 -11.59 -8.51 24.22
C LEU A 409 -10.09 -8.19 24.19
N HIS A 410 -9.65 -7.21 24.97
CA HIS A 410 -8.22 -6.87 25.10
C HIS A 410 -7.40 -8.03 25.66
N ARG A 411 -7.85 -8.69 26.75
CA ARG A 411 -7.19 -9.91 27.29
C ARG A 411 -7.18 -11.09 26.32
N ARG A 412 -8.11 -11.14 25.35
CA ARG A 412 -8.15 -12.15 24.28
C ARG A 412 -7.39 -11.74 23.02
N GLY A 413 -6.75 -10.57 22.99
CA GLY A 413 -6.03 -10.05 21.83
C GLY A 413 -6.92 -9.59 20.67
N VAL A 414 -8.22 -9.38 20.91
CA VAL A 414 -9.20 -8.98 19.90
C VAL A 414 -9.30 -7.45 19.87
N SER A 415 -8.41 -6.79 19.13
CA SER A 415 -8.45 -5.32 18.96
C SER A 415 -9.56 -4.90 17.97
N PRO A 416 -10.14 -3.69 18.12
CA PRO A 416 -11.13 -3.17 17.17
C PRO A 416 -10.67 -3.16 15.71
N GLN A 417 -9.37 -2.96 15.46
CA GLN A 417 -8.78 -2.99 14.12
C GLN A 417 -9.05 -4.32 13.38
N LEU A 418 -9.17 -5.45 14.11
CA LEU A 418 -9.38 -6.77 13.51
C LEU A 418 -10.80 -6.98 12.97
N TYR A 419 -11.81 -6.26 13.48
CA TYR A 419 -13.23 -6.48 13.17
C TYR A 419 -13.99 -5.22 12.72
N ALA A 420 -13.76 -4.07 13.37
CA ALA A 420 -14.50 -2.84 13.14
C ALA A 420 -14.01 -2.03 11.92
N THR A 421 -12.81 -2.28 11.41
CA THR A 421 -12.25 -1.61 10.22
C THR A 421 -13.24 -1.62 9.04
N GLN A 422 -13.89 -2.75 8.79
CA GLN A 422 -14.87 -2.89 7.72
C GLN A 422 -16.15 -2.08 7.95
N TRP A 423 -16.54 -1.86 9.22
CA TRP A 423 -17.75 -1.13 9.58
C TRP A 423 -17.61 0.35 9.16
N PHE A 424 -16.46 0.96 9.44
CA PHE A 424 -16.13 2.32 9.00
C PHE A 424 -15.94 2.41 7.49
N LEU A 425 -15.10 1.54 6.90
CA LEU A 425 -14.77 1.60 5.47
C LEU A 425 -15.94 1.26 4.53
N THR A 426 -17.03 0.68 5.02
CA THR A 426 -18.20 0.37 4.17
C THR A 426 -19.54 0.77 4.75
N LEU A 427 -19.59 1.49 5.87
CA LEU A 427 -20.84 1.84 6.55
C LEU A 427 -21.72 0.58 6.79
N PHE A 428 -21.07 -0.47 7.30
CA PHE A 428 -21.58 -1.84 7.49
C PHE A 428 -22.00 -2.62 6.22
N ALA A 429 -22.02 -2.01 5.04
CA ALA A 429 -22.55 -2.56 3.78
C ALA A 429 -21.88 -3.84 3.27
N TYR A 430 -20.71 -4.21 3.77
CA TYR A 430 -20.02 -5.42 3.30
C TYR A 430 -20.75 -6.73 3.64
N ARG A 431 -21.23 -6.89 4.88
CA ARG A 431 -21.80 -8.17 5.36
C ARG A 431 -23.20 -8.07 5.94
N PHE A 432 -23.67 -6.88 6.27
CA PHE A 432 -25.00 -6.68 6.83
C PHE A 432 -26.08 -6.82 5.74
N PRO A 433 -27.27 -7.37 6.06
CA PRO A 433 -28.43 -7.36 5.17
C PRO A 433 -28.79 -5.93 4.74
N LEU A 434 -29.19 -5.74 3.47
CA LEU A 434 -29.47 -4.43 2.89
C LEU A 434 -30.46 -3.60 3.72
N GLN A 435 -31.49 -4.24 4.30
CA GLN A 435 -32.46 -3.58 5.18
C GLN A 435 -31.81 -2.83 6.35
N LEU A 436 -30.78 -3.41 6.98
CA LEU A 436 -30.05 -2.75 8.06
C LEU A 436 -29.16 -1.63 7.52
N VAL A 437 -28.48 -1.87 6.39
CA VAL A 437 -27.58 -0.91 5.75
C VAL A 437 -28.32 0.38 5.37
N LEU A 438 -29.52 0.29 4.78
CA LEU A 438 -30.32 1.47 4.44
C LEU A 438 -30.64 2.34 5.67
N ARG A 439 -30.94 1.69 6.82
CA ARG A 439 -31.20 2.39 8.09
C ARG A 439 -29.93 2.97 8.73
N VAL A 440 -28.75 2.43 8.43
CA VAL A 440 -27.48 3.08 8.78
C VAL A 440 -27.31 4.40 8.00
N TYR A 441 -27.58 4.38 6.70
CA TYR A 441 -27.46 5.58 5.85
C TYR A 441 -28.44 6.68 6.26
N ASP A 442 -29.67 6.32 6.62
CA ASP A 442 -30.67 7.25 7.17
C ASP A 442 -30.10 8.08 8.35
N LEU A 443 -29.34 7.45 9.25
CA LEU A 443 -28.69 8.14 10.38
C LEU A 443 -27.37 8.83 10.01
N VAL A 444 -26.55 8.25 9.13
CA VAL A 444 -25.30 8.86 8.65
C VAL A 444 -25.58 10.22 8.01
N LEU A 445 -26.67 10.34 7.25
CA LEU A 445 -27.03 11.56 6.54
C LEU A 445 -27.69 12.63 7.44
N SER A 446 -28.24 12.26 8.60
CA SER A 446 -28.87 13.21 9.54
C SER A 446 -27.97 13.63 10.71
N GLU A 447 -27.24 12.68 11.32
CA GLU A 447 -26.40 12.93 12.49
C GLU A 447 -24.89 13.03 12.17
N GLY A 448 -24.50 12.67 10.95
CA GLY A 448 -23.10 12.62 10.53
C GLY A 448 -22.47 11.23 10.66
N LEU A 449 -21.42 11.01 9.88
CA LEU A 449 -20.81 9.70 9.67
C LEU A 449 -20.09 9.15 10.92
N GLU A 450 -19.26 9.97 11.57
CA GLU A 450 -18.55 9.64 12.81
C GLU A 450 -19.56 9.18 13.89
N SER A 451 -20.55 10.03 14.20
CA SER A 451 -21.58 9.78 15.21
C SER A 451 -22.39 8.51 14.93
N ALA A 452 -22.96 8.39 13.72
CA ALA A 452 -23.84 7.27 13.38
C ALA A 452 -23.11 5.92 13.42
N VAL A 453 -21.92 5.80 12.80
CA VAL A 453 -21.17 4.53 12.77
C VAL A 453 -20.73 4.11 14.17
N LEU A 454 -20.30 5.05 15.02
CA LEU A 454 -19.96 4.78 16.41
C LEU A 454 -21.17 4.34 17.23
N LYS A 455 -22.33 5.00 17.09
CA LYS A 455 -23.59 4.59 17.76
C LYS A 455 -24.02 3.18 17.39
N PHE A 456 -24.06 2.84 16.09
CA PHE A 456 -24.38 1.48 15.65
C PHE A 456 -23.37 0.46 16.16
N GLY A 457 -22.07 0.77 16.08
CA GLY A 457 -21.02 -0.10 16.60
C GLY A 457 -21.20 -0.42 18.08
N ILE A 458 -21.38 0.60 18.93
CA ILE A 458 -21.57 0.40 20.38
C ILE A 458 -22.89 -0.32 20.67
N ALA A 459 -23.99 0.02 20.00
CA ALA A 459 -25.27 -0.67 20.17
C ALA A 459 -25.19 -2.16 19.79
N LEU A 460 -24.47 -2.50 18.72
CA LEU A 460 -24.22 -3.89 18.31
C LEU A 460 -23.38 -4.65 19.35
N MET A 461 -22.37 -4.01 19.95
CA MET A 461 -21.55 -4.62 21.00
C MET A 461 -22.35 -4.87 22.28
N LEU A 462 -23.10 -3.85 22.76
CA LEU A 462 -23.97 -3.97 23.94
C LEU A 462 -25.05 -5.05 23.75
N LYS A 463 -25.66 -5.14 22.56
CA LYS A 463 -26.68 -6.16 22.26
C LYS A 463 -26.16 -7.59 22.33
N ASN A 464 -24.85 -7.78 22.15
CA ASN A 464 -24.18 -9.08 22.10
C ASN A 464 -23.24 -9.30 23.31
N GLU A 465 -23.29 -8.46 24.34
CA GLU A 465 -22.34 -8.48 25.47
C GLU A 465 -22.26 -9.85 26.15
N ASP A 466 -23.39 -10.43 26.57
CA ASP A 466 -23.45 -11.76 27.18
C ASP A 466 -22.84 -12.85 26.29
N THR A 467 -23.15 -12.82 24.99
CA THR A 467 -22.67 -13.77 23.99
C THR A 467 -21.15 -13.67 23.81
N LEU A 468 -20.60 -12.45 23.76
CA LEU A 468 -19.17 -12.19 23.62
C LEU A 468 -18.41 -12.53 24.90
N MET A 469 -18.97 -12.23 26.07
CA MET A 469 -18.39 -12.56 27.38
C MET A 469 -18.32 -14.07 27.62
N ALA A 470 -19.27 -14.84 27.08
CA ALA A 470 -19.25 -16.31 27.11
C ALA A 470 -18.15 -16.93 26.21
N MET A 471 -17.66 -16.22 25.20
CA MET A 471 -16.64 -16.72 24.28
C MET A 471 -15.22 -16.52 24.83
N GLY A 472 -14.51 -17.63 25.04
CA GLY A 472 -13.14 -17.63 25.57
C GLY A 472 -12.02 -17.62 24.52
N ASP A 473 -12.33 -17.79 23.24
CA ASP A 473 -11.34 -17.94 22.16
C ASP A 473 -11.29 -16.72 21.21
N MET A 474 -10.07 -16.37 20.79
CA MET A 474 -9.80 -15.20 19.94
C MET A 474 -10.40 -15.35 18.53
N ALA A 475 -10.29 -16.53 17.93
CA ALA A 475 -10.81 -16.78 16.60
C ALA A 475 -12.34 -16.84 16.60
N ALA A 476 -12.95 -17.50 17.60
CA ALA A 476 -14.39 -17.53 17.79
C ALA A 476 -14.99 -16.11 17.95
N LEU A 477 -14.40 -15.29 18.82
CA LEU A 477 -14.77 -13.87 19.00
C LEU A 477 -14.66 -13.09 17.69
N THR A 478 -13.52 -13.20 17.00
CA THR A 478 -13.26 -12.46 15.76
C THR A 478 -14.22 -12.85 14.64
N THR A 479 -14.54 -14.14 14.50
CA THR A 479 -15.51 -14.64 13.51
C THR A 479 -16.93 -14.17 13.85
N PHE A 480 -17.35 -14.25 15.12
CA PHE A 480 -18.67 -13.78 15.54
C PHE A 480 -18.86 -12.28 15.27
N LEU A 481 -17.89 -11.45 15.65
CA LEU A 481 -17.89 -10.00 15.41
C LEU A 481 -17.94 -9.62 13.92
N LYS A 482 -17.42 -10.48 13.03
CA LYS A 482 -17.42 -10.26 11.58
C LYS A 482 -18.68 -10.75 10.87
N GLU A 483 -19.24 -11.86 11.31
CA GLU A 483 -20.24 -12.61 10.52
C GLU A 483 -21.62 -12.73 11.16
N ARG A 484 -21.74 -12.61 12.49
CA ARG A 484 -22.95 -12.94 13.26
C ARG A 484 -23.45 -11.81 14.16
N LEU A 485 -22.76 -10.67 14.18
CA LEU A 485 -23.05 -9.57 15.10
C LEU A 485 -24.47 -8.98 14.93
N PHE A 486 -25.01 -9.00 13.71
CA PHE A 486 -26.35 -8.51 13.38
C PHE A 486 -27.47 -9.53 13.68
N ASP A 487 -27.15 -10.80 13.96
CA ASP A 487 -28.12 -11.86 14.26
C ASP A 487 -29.07 -11.51 15.42
N ALA A 488 -28.59 -10.72 16.39
CA ALA A 488 -29.38 -10.25 17.52
C ALA A 488 -30.67 -9.50 17.10
N TYR A 489 -30.70 -9.00 15.86
CA TYR A 489 -31.83 -8.29 15.26
C TYR A 489 -32.68 -9.13 14.32
N ILE A 490 -32.38 -10.43 14.12
CA ILE A 490 -33.24 -11.34 13.35
C ILE A 490 -34.63 -11.41 13.99
N ASP A 491 -35.67 -11.24 13.17
CA ASP A 491 -37.04 -11.52 13.56
C ASP A 491 -37.32 -13.02 13.57
N LYS A 492 -37.56 -13.54 14.77
CA LYS A 492 -37.85 -14.97 15.00
C LYS A 492 -39.34 -15.29 14.78
N ALA A 493 -40.19 -14.28 14.63
CA ALA A 493 -41.62 -14.43 14.41
C ALA A 493 -42.17 -13.32 13.46
N PRO A 494 -41.68 -13.26 12.21
CA PRO A 494 -42.02 -12.17 11.30
C PRO A 494 -43.52 -12.16 10.96
N SER A 495 -44.12 -10.97 11.03
CA SER A 495 -45.53 -10.77 10.67
C SER A 495 -45.72 -10.82 9.14
N ALA A 496 -46.94 -11.16 8.69
CA ALA A 496 -47.25 -11.20 7.26
C ALA A 496 -47.04 -9.84 6.55
N SER A 497 -47.29 -8.73 7.25
CA SER A 497 -46.99 -7.38 6.76
C SER A 497 -45.49 -7.09 6.67
N SER A 498 -44.69 -7.56 7.64
CA SER A 498 -43.23 -7.40 7.62
C SER A 498 -42.57 -8.27 6.53
N LEU A 499 -43.11 -9.47 6.29
CA LEU A 499 -42.70 -10.32 5.15
C LEU A 499 -42.96 -9.62 3.81
N LEU A 500 -44.14 -9.01 3.62
CA LEU A 500 -44.45 -8.24 2.40
C LEU A 500 -43.54 -7.02 2.23
N ASP A 501 -43.29 -6.26 3.30
CA ASP A 501 -42.41 -5.08 3.27
C ASP A 501 -40.93 -5.47 2.99
N SER A 502 -40.48 -6.61 3.54
CA SER A 502 -39.20 -7.21 3.20
C SER A 502 -39.14 -7.78 1.77
N GLY A 503 -40.30 -8.06 1.16
CA GLY A 503 -40.43 -8.72 -0.14
C GLY A 503 -39.82 -7.93 -1.30
N PHE A 504 -39.79 -6.59 -1.18
CA PHE A 504 -39.23 -5.64 -2.16
C PHE A 504 -37.75 -5.95 -2.51
N PHE A 505 -36.96 -6.41 -1.54
CA PHE A 505 -35.58 -6.91 -1.78
C PHE A 505 -35.41 -8.41 -1.50
N GLY A 506 -36.27 -9.02 -0.66
CA GLY A 506 -36.07 -10.36 -0.11
C GLY A 506 -36.76 -11.51 -0.83
N SER A 507 -37.68 -11.26 -1.79
CA SER A 507 -38.48 -12.35 -2.39
C SER A 507 -38.55 -12.39 -3.92
N ALA A 508 -38.52 -11.24 -4.61
CA ALA A 508 -38.71 -11.23 -6.08
C ALA A 508 -37.50 -11.73 -6.90
N ALA A 509 -36.28 -11.68 -6.36
CA ALA A 509 -35.03 -11.82 -7.12
C ALA A 509 -34.08 -12.93 -6.62
N GLY A 510 -34.60 -14.04 -6.08
CA GLY A 510 -33.79 -15.20 -5.69
C GLY A 510 -32.75 -14.92 -4.59
N GLY A 511 -33.09 -14.01 -3.67
CA GLY A 511 -32.23 -13.54 -2.58
C GLY A 511 -31.83 -14.65 -1.60
N VAL A 512 -30.63 -14.52 -1.03
CA VAL A 512 -30.04 -15.51 -0.10
C VAL A 512 -30.55 -15.32 1.33
N ASP A 513 -30.97 -14.10 1.68
CA ASP A 513 -31.42 -13.75 3.03
C ASP A 513 -32.93 -14.00 3.16
N LYS A 514 -33.30 -15.17 3.70
CA LYS A 514 -34.69 -15.53 4.05
C LYS A 514 -35.15 -14.91 5.38
N GLU A 515 -34.25 -14.24 6.08
CA GLU A 515 -34.44 -13.74 7.43
C GLU A 515 -34.88 -12.28 7.37
N VAL A 516 -35.96 -11.97 8.07
CA VAL A 516 -36.43 -10.59 8.25
C VAL A 516 -35.69 -9.99 9.44
N TYR A 517 -35.25 -8.74 9.34
CA TYR A 517 -34.50 -8.07 10.40
C TYR A 517 -35.31 -6.91 11.02
N ARG A 518 -35.31 -6.82 12.36
CA ARG A 518 -35.94 -5.73 13.12
C ARG A 518 -35.08 -4.46 13.07
N ALA A 519 -35.01 -3.86 11.89
CA ALA A 519 -34.13 -2.72 11.61
C ALA A 519 -34.45 -1.49 12.49
N ASP A 520 -35.73 -1.25 12.82
CA ASP A 520 -36.12 -0.14 13.70
C ASP A 520 -35.69 -0.35 15.15
N VAL A 521 -35.52 -1.59 15.60
CA VAL A 521 -34.94 -1.88 16.93
C VAL A 521 -33.44 -1.59 16.93
N LEU A 522 -32.72 -1.90 15.85
CA LEU A 522 -31.30 -1.54 15.70
C LEU A 522 -31.11 -0.01 15.73
N VAL A 523 -31.96 0.74 15.03
CA VAL A 523 -31.93 2.22 15.05
C VAL A 523 -32.30 2.76 16.43
N ARG A 524 -33.34 2.22 17.08
CA ARG A 524 -33.75 2.61 18.44
C ARG A 524 -32.61 2.39 19.45
N ASP A 525 -31.93 1.23 19.37
CA ASP A 525 -30.80 0.90 20.24
C ASP A 525 -29.59 1.81 19.94
N ALA A 526 -29.31 2.14 18.67
CA ALA A 526 -28.27 3.09 18.29
C ALA A 526 -28.55 4.53 18.76
N CYS A 527 -29.78 5.02 18.60
CA CYS A 527 -30.20 6.34 19.10
C CYS A 527 -30.17 6.43 20.63
N ALA A 528 -30.27 5.31 21.35
CA ALA A 528 -30.13 5.26 22.80
C ALA A 528 -28.67 5.43 23.27
N VAL A 529 -27.67 5.19 22.40
CA VAL A 529 -26.25 5.42 22.71
C VAL A 529 -25.95 6.92 22.67
N LYS A 530 -25.85 7.53 23.86
CA LYS A 530 -25.60 8.97 24.03
C LYS A 530 -24.11 9.29 23.92
N ILE A 531 -23.64 9.48 22.70
CA ILE A 531 -22.29 9.98 22.42
C ILE A 531 -22.31 11.51 22.34
N SER A 532 -21.47 12.20 23.13
CA SER A 532 -21.35 13.66 23.06
C SER A 532 -20.22 14.09 22.12
N GLN A 533 -20.40 15.20 21.39
CA GLN A 533 -19.33 15.71 20.52
C GLN A 533 -18.11 16.20 21.31
N GLU A 534 -18.27 16.59 22.58
CA GLU A 534 -17.17 16.95 23.47
C GLU A 534 -16.30 15.74 23.81
N THR A 535 -16.93 14.59 24.12
CA THR A 535 -16.25 13.31 24.33
C THR A 535 -15.47 12.87 23.07
N LEU A 536 -16.10 12.96 21.89
CA LEU A 536 -15.43 12.62 20.62
C LEU A 536 -14.22 13.54 20.33
N ARG A 537 -14.35 14.85 20.60
CA ARG A 537 -13.25 15.82 20.47
C ARG A 537 -12.13 15.55 21.46
N ALA A 538 -12.44 15.11 22.69
CA ALA A 538 -11.46 14.73 23.69
C ALA A 538 -10.65 13.49 23.23
N TYR A 539 -11.31 12.42 22.78
CA TYR A 539 -10.62 11.23 22.24
C TYR A 539 -9.87 11.52 20.94
N ALA A 540 -10.35 12.45 20.11
CA ALA A 540 -9.60 12.92 18.96
C ALA A 540 -8.34 13.74 19.35
N ALA A 541 -8.35 14.43 20.49
CA ALA A 541 -7.19 15.12 21.03
C ALA A 541 -6.19 14.14 21.67
N GLU A 542 -6.68 13.17 22.44
CA GLU A 542 -5.90 12.05 23.00
C GLU A 542 -5.14 11.30 21.89
N TRP A 543 -5.85 10.90 20.82
CA TRP A 543 -5.24 10.22 19.66
C TRP A 543 -4.21 11.06 18.92
N ARG A 544 -4.50 12.36 18.71
CA ARG A 544 -3.55 13.28 18.04
C ARG A 544 -2.25 13.44 18.83
N GLU A 545 -2.35 13.50 20.17
CA GLU A 545 -1.20 13.60 21.04
C GLU A 545 -0.41 12.27 21.11
N LEU A 546 -1.11 11.13 21.23
CA LEU A 546 -0.50 9.80 21.19
C LEU A 546 0.33 9.60 19.92
N ASN A 547 -0.25 9.91 18.76
CA ASN A 547 0.43 9.82 17.46
C ASN A 547 1.59 10.83 17.32
N ARG A 548 1.52 11.99 17.96
CA ARG A 548 2.61 12.97 17.98
C ARG A 548 3.82 12.41 18.73
N VAL A 549 3.58 11.90 19.95
CA VAL A 549 4.60 11.27 20.80
C VAL A 549 5.18 10.01 20.15
N GLU A 550 4.35 9.19 19.50
CA GLU A 550 4.81 8.00 18.77
C GLU A 550 5.73 8.37 17.61
N LYS A 551 5.36 9.35 16.77
CA LYS A 551 6.21 9.83 15.66
C LYS A 551 7.51 10.49 16.14
N GLU A 552 7.47 11.23 17.25
CA GLU A 552 8.68 11.81 17.86
C GLU A 552 9.62 10.71 18.37
N ARG A 553 9.08 9.66 18.99
CA ARG A 553 9.84 8.48 19.42
C ARG A 553 10.39 7.69 18.23
N GLU A 554 9.63 7.52 17.15
CA GLU A 554 10.13 6.87 15.92
C GLU A 554 11.27 7.67 15.28
N ALA A 555 11.16 9.00 15.22
CA ALA A 555 12.21 9.88 14.73
C ALA A 555 13.47 9.85 15.61
N GLU A 556 13.32 9.79 16.94
CA GLU A 556 14.43 9.60 17.87
C GLU A 556 15.11 8.24 17.66
N LEU A 557 14.34 7.14 17.56
CA LEU A 557 14.86 5.81 17.29
C LEU A 557 15.60 5.74 15.95
N GLU A 558 15.12 6.41 14.91
CA GLU A 558 15.79 6.45 13.61
C GLU A 558 17.06 7.31 13.64
N GLY A 559 17.05 8.43 14.37
CA GLY A 559 18.26 9.22 14.63
C GLY A 559 19.32 8.44 15.41
N LEU A 560 18.91 7.65 16.41
CA LEU A 560 19.79 6.74 17.15
C LEU A 560 20.34 5.62 16.26
N ARG A 561 19.53 5.01 15.39
CA ARG A 561 19.98 4.01 14.40
C ARG A 561 21.03 4.59 13.45
N ALA A 562 20.79 5.80 12.91
CA ALA A 562 21.74 6.49 12.04
C ALA A 562 23.06 6.81 12.77
N SER A 563 22.98 7.24 14.03
CA SER A 563 24.16 7.47 14.89
C SER A 563 24.95 6.19 15.15
N VAL A 564 24.27 5.09 15.49
CA VAL A 564 24.89 3.77 15.67
C VAL A 564 25.57 3.30 14.39
N ALA A 565 24.90 3.41 13.22
CA ALA A 565 25.49 3.05 11.93
C ALA A 565 26.77 3.86 11.61
N ALA A 566 26.74 5.19 11.86
CA ALA A 566 27.90 6.06 11.66
C ALA A 566 29.05 5.75 12.63
N LEU A 567 28.74 5.45 13.90
CA LEU A 567 29.73 5.04 14.90
C LEU A 567 30.34 3.68 14.56
N THR A 568 29.54 2.70 14.14
CA THR A 568 30.03 1.39 13.67
C THR A 568 30.95 1.52 12.46
N ALA A 569 30.60 2.36 11.48
CA ALA A 569 31.47 2.65 10.34
C ALA A 569 32.80 3.31 10.77
N LYS A 570 32.77 4.22 11.74
CA LYS A 570 33.98 4.86 12.29
C LYS A 570 34.86 3.89 13.08
N VAL A 571 34.27 3.02 13.90
CA VAL A 571 35.00 1.96 14.63
C VAL A 571 35.71 1.06 13.63
N ARG A 572 34.98 0.55 12.63
CA ARG A 572 35.56 -0.28 11.57
C ARG A 572 36.71 0.42 10.83
N HIS A 573 36.57 1.71 10.52
CA HIS A 573 37.64 2.45 9.87
C HIS A 573 38.90 2.55 10.76
N LEU A 574 38.73 2.84 12.06
CA LEU A 574 39.83 2.89 13.02
C LEU A 574 40.48 1.52 13.25
N GLU A 575 39.71 0.43 13.20
CA GLU A 575 40.21 -0.94 13.22
C GLU A 575 41.06 -1.24 11.97
N GLU A 576 40.57 -0.90 10.77
CA GLU A 576 41.29 -1.04 9.50
C GLU A 576 42.60 -0.21 9.48
N GLU A 577 42.60 1.01 10.05
CA GLU A 577 43.82 1.82 10.22
C GLU A 577 44.79 1.25 11.26
N SER A 578 44.29 0.74 12.38
CA SER A 578 45.09 0.10 13.42
C SER A 578 45.77 -1.17 12.91
N GLU A 579 45.04 -2.01 12.15
CA GLU A 579 45.60 -3.17 11.47
C GLU A 579 46.67 -2.78 10.45
N ARG A 580 46.48 -1.69 9.70
CA ARG A 580 47.48 -1.18 8.74
C ARG A 580 48.77 -0.79 9.47
N HIS A 581 48.69 0.03 10.51
CA HIS A 581 49.86 0.43 11.29
C HIS A 581 50.54 -0.77 11.98
N ALA A 582 49.77 -1.76 12.45
CA ALA A 582 50.34 -2.99 13.03
C ALA A 582 51.14 -3.80 12.00
N ARG A 583 50.68 -3.90 10.74
CA ARG A 583 51.42 -4.54 9.65
C ARG A 583 52.70 -3.77 9.32
N GLU A 584 52.59 -2.44 9.15
CA GLU A 584 53.74 -1.56 8.91
C GLU A 584 54.81 -1.68 10.01
N HIS A 585 54.42 -1.75 11.28
CA HIS A 585 55.35 -1.99 12.40
C HIS A 585 56.07 -3.34 12.32
N VAL A 586 55.38 -4.41 11.90
CA VAL A 586 55.99 -5.74 11.72
C VAL A 586 56.96 -5.75 10.53
N ASP A 587 56.61 -5.06 9.45
CA ASP A 587 57.47 -4.94 8.27
C ASP A 587 58.74 -4.14 8.58
N LEU A 588 58.63 -2.97 9.25
CA LEU A 588 59.79 -2.19 9.71
C LEU A 588 60.67 -2.98 10.69
N ALA A 589 60.08 -3.70 11.65
CA ALA A 589 60.85 -4.54 12.56
C ALA A 589 61.61 -5.65 11.82
N SER A 590 60.99 -6.24 10.80
CA SER A 590 61.60 -7.27 9.94
C SER A 590 62.71 -6.71 9.04
N GLU A 591 62.62 -5.45 8.63
CA GLU A 591 63.67 -4.74 7.88
C GLU A 591 64.84 -4.34 8.79
N ILE A 592 64.57 -3.88 10.02
CA ILE A 592 65.60 -3.62 11.05
C ILE A 592 66.38 -4.91 11.38
N VAL A 593 65.71 -6.06 11.50
CA VAL A 593 66.40 -7.34 11.71
C VAL A 593 67.26 -7.72 10.49
N ARG A 594 66.73 -7.60 9.27
CA ARG A 594 67.49 -7.89 8.04
C ARG A 594 68.71 -7.00 7.88
N THR A 595 68.57 -5.69 8.09
CA THR A 595 69.68 -4.72 8.01
C THR A 595 70.70 -4.92 9.13
N LYS A 596 70.27 -5.30 10.34
CA LYS A 596 71.19 -5.65 11.43
C LYS A 596 72.02 -6.90 11.09
N ILE A 597 71.39 -7.96 10.59
CA ILE A 597 72.10 -9.20 10.16
C ILE A 597 73.08 -8.89 9.02
N ALA A 598 72.69 -8.05 8.06
CA ALA A 598 73.57 -7.63 6.97
C ALA A 598 74.78 -6.83 7.48
N ASN A 599 74.58 -5.90 8.44
CA ASN A 599 75.67 -5.15 9.07
C ASN A 599 76.60 -6.04 9.90
N GLU A 600 76.06 -7.05 10.58
CA GLU A 600 76.84 -8.03 11.36
C GLU A 600 77.71 -8.89 10.43
N SER A 601 77.13 -9.45 9.36
CA SER A 601 77.86 -10.17 8.30
C SER A 601 78.96 -9.30 7.63
N LEU A 602 78.67 -8.03 7.34
CA LEU A 602 79.66 -7.09 6.81
C LEU A 602 80.75 -6.74 7.85
N SER A 603 80.42 -6.75 9.15
CA SER A 603 81.40 -6.55 10.23
C SER A 603 82.36 -7.73 10.31
N ASP A 604 81.84 -8.95 10.28
CA ASP A 604 82.62 -10.20 10.28
C ASP A 604 83.53 -10.26 9.04
N GLU A 605 83.01 -9.92 7.85
CA GLU A 605 83.81 -9.84 6.62
C GLU A 605 84.92 -8.78 6.73
N ASN A 606 84.64 -7.61 7.32
CA ASN A 606 85.65 -6.60 7.61
C ASN A 606 86.70 -7.09 8.62
N GLU A 607 86.34 -7.88 9.62
CA GLU A 607 87.29 -8.45 10.59
C GLU A 607 88.20 -9.51 9.94
N VAL A 608 87.63 -10.38 9.10
CA VAL A 608 88.39 -11.35 8.28
C VAL A 608 89.34 -10.63 7.31
N LEU A 609 88.87 -9.57 6.64
CA LEU A 609 89.71 -8.77 5.75
C LEU A 609 90.84 -8.05 6.51
N ARG A 610 90.56 -7.47 7.69
CA ARG A 610 91.58 -6.87 8.57
C ARG A 610 92.62 -7.89 9.02
N THR A 611 92.19 -9.10 9.36
CA THR A 611 93.10 -10.19 9.76
C THR A 611 94.01 -10.58 8.60
N ARG A 612 93.45 -10.78 7.40
CA ARG A 612 94.24 -11.06 6.18
C ARG A 612 95.21 -9.93 5.82
N VAL A 613 94.78 -8.66 5.98
CA VAL A 613 95.67 -7.50 5.77
C VAL A 613 96.83 -7.55 6.75
N SER A 614 96.58 -7.80 8.04
CA SER A 614 97.64 -7.90 9.05
C SER A 614 98.57 -9.10 8.83
N GLU A 615 98.05 -10.24 8.37
CA GLU A 615 98.87 -11.41 7.96
C GLU A 615 99.75 -11.08 6.75
N LEU A 616 99.20 -10.41 5.73
CA LEU A 616 99.95 -9.98 4.54
C LEU A 616 100.99 -8.91 4.89
N GLU A 617 100.66 -7.93 5.73
CA GLU A 617 101.59 -6.93 6.25
C GLU A 617 102.76 -7.61 6.97
N LYS A 618 102.49 -8.59 7.84
CA LYS A 618 103.52 -9.37 8.54
C LYS A 618 104.41 -10.17 7.58
N ILE A 619 103.83 -10.77 6.54
CA ILE A 619 104.59 -11.48 5.50
C ILE A 619 105.48 -10.51 4.71
N VAL A 620 104.97 -9.32 4.37
CA VAL A 620 105.74 -8.27 3.67
C VAL A 620 106.87 -7.73 4.56
N GLU A 621 106.65 -7.59 5.87
CA GLU A 621 107.66 -7.16 6.84
C GLU A 621 108.73 -8.24 7.08
N SER A 622 108.38 -9.53 7.07
CA SER A 622 109.36 -10.63 7.21
C SER A 622 110.10 -10.99 5.92
N GLN A 623 109.57 -10.64 4.75
CA GLN A 623 110.23 -10.90 3.45
C GLN A 623 111.68 -10.38 3.33
N PRO A 624 112.02 -9.13 3.70
CA PRO A 624 113.40 -8.67 3.63
C PRO A 624 114.34 -9.48 4.54
N GLU A 625 113.90 -9.89 5.74
CA GLU A 625 114.70 -10.74 6.63
C GLU A 625 114.85 -12.17 6.08
N GLU A 626 113.80 -12.77 5.51
CA GLU A 626 113.89 -14.10 4.89
C GLU A 626 114.79 -14.09 3.65
N VAL A 627 114.68 -13.05 2.81
CA VAL A 627 115.55 -12.86 1.64
C VAL A 627 117.01 -12.63 2.08
N GLU A 628 117.25 -11.83 3.11
CA GLU A 628 118.60 -11.64 3.63
C GLU A 628 119.15 -12.95 4.23
N SER A 629 118.34 -13.72 4.95
CA SER A 629 118.73 -15.02 5.50
C SER A 629 119.09 -16.03 4.41
N ARG A 630 118.25 -16.18 3.36
CA ARG A 630 118.58 -17.03 2.21
C ARG A 630 119.83 -16.56 1.47
N LEU A 631 119.99 -15.26 1.29
CA LEU A 631 121.19 -14.70 0.64
C LEU A 631 122.45 -14.97 1.47
N ARG A 632 122.36 -14.90 2.81
CA ARG A 632 123.45 -15.30 3.72
C ARG A 632 123.75 -16.79 3.62
N GLU A 633 122.74 -17.67 3.62
CA GLU A 633 122.92 -19.12 3.43
C GLU A 633 123.57 -19.47 2.07
N GLU A 634 123.10 -18.85 0.98
CA GLU A 634 123.71 -19.03 -0.35
C GLU A 634 125.15 -18.51 -0.38
N MET A 635 125.43 -17.35 0.23
CA MET A 635 126.76 -16.77 0.31
C MET A 635 127.70 -17.60 1.19
N GLU A 636 127.22 -18.18 2.29
CA GLU A 636 127.98 -19.11 3.13
C GLU A 636 128.26 -20.42 2.37
N GLY A 637 127.28 -20.96 1.65
CA GLY A 637 127.46 -22.13 0.79
C GLY A 637 128.43 -21.87 -0.38
N VAL A 638 128.50 -20.65 -0.91
CA VAL A 638 129.52 -20.21 -1.87
C VAL A 638 130.88 -20.09 -1.20
N MET A 639 130.96 -19.51 0.00
CA MET A 639 132.20 -19.38 0.77
C MET A 639 132.80 -20.74 1.12
N GLN A 640 132.00 -21.70 1.59
CA GLN A 640 132.43 -23.07 1.87
C GLN A 640 132.97 -23.75 0.60
N ARG A 641 132.28 -23.63 -0.54
CA ARG A 641 132.79 -24.13 -1.84
C ARG A 641 134.10 -23.45 -2.25
N ASN A 642 134.24 -22.15 -2.01
CA ASN A 642 135.47 -21.41 -2.28
C ASN A 642 136.63 -21.91 -1.40
N ILE A 643 136.39 -22.16 -0.10
CA ILE A 643 137.38 -22.75 0.83
C ILE A 643 137.82 -24.15 0.36
N VAL A 644 136.89 -25.00 -0.11
CA VAL A 644 137.23 -26.32 -0.67
C VAL A 644 138.15 -26.17 -1.89
N VAL A 645 137.76 -25.34 -2.88
CA VAL A 645 138.58 -25.06 -4.07
C VAL A 645 139.94 -24.46 -3.70
N HIS A 646 140.00 -23.60 -2.68
CA HIS A 646 141.26 -22.97 -2.24
C HIS A 646 142.20 -23.97 -1.56
N ASN A 647 141.65 -24.94 -0.81
CA ASN A 647 142.39 -26.05 -0.22
C ASN A 647 142.85 -27.05 -1.29
N GLU A 648 142.03 -27.35 -2.30
CA GLU A 648 142.41 -28.18 -3.45
C GLU A 648 143.57 -27.53 -4.25
N ASN A 649 143.46 -26.24 -4.56
CA ASN A 649 144.55 -25.49 -5.21
C ASN A 649 145.85 -25.53 -4.38
N ARG A 650 145.75 -25.34 -3.05
CA ARG A 650 146.92 -25.41 -2.16
C ARG A 650 147.54 -26.81 -2.12
N ALA A 651 146.74 -27.87 -2.11
CA ALA A 651 147.23 -29.24 -2.17
C ALA A 651 147.93 -29.55 -3.50
N LEU A 652 147.43 -29.00 -4.61
CA LEU A 652 148.08 -29.07 -5.92
C LEU A 652 149.41 -28.29 -5.94
N GLU A 653 149.49 -27.12 -5.30
CA GLU A 653 150.74 -26.36 -5.14
C GLU A 653 151.78 -27.12 -4.30
N GLU A 654 151.39 -27.73 -3.18
CA GLU A 654 152.28 -28.54 -2.34
C GLU A 654 152.81 -29.78 -3.09
N GLN A 655 151.97 -30.47 -3.88
CA GLN A 655 152.40 -31.58 -4.74
C GLN A 655 153.39 -31.14 -5.83
N LEU A 656 153.23 -29.94 -6.40
CA LEU A 656 154.13 -29.39 -7.41
C LEU A 656 155.51 -29.09 -6.79
N GLY A 657 155.55 -28.49 -5.60
CA GLY A 657 156.79 -28.18 -4.87
C GLY A 657 157.56 -29.41 -4.38
N ASP A 658 156.88 -30.47 -3.95
CA ASP A 658 157.55 -31.72 -3.58
C ASP A 658 158.10 -32.48 -4.80
N MET A 659 157.40 -32.43 -5.95
CA MET A 659 157.90 -33.00 -7.20
C MET A 659 159.14 -32.27 -7.73
N GLU A 660 159.23 -30.94 -7.57
CA GLU A 660 160.47 -30.20 -7.83
C GLU A 660 161.61 -30.65 -6.91
N ARG A 661 161.34 -30.87 -5.62
CA ARG A 661 162.37 -31.26 -4.63
C ARG A 661 162.99 -32.62 -4.97
N VAL A 662 162.17 -33.62 -5.30
CA VAL A 662 162.63 -34.97 -5.72
C VAL A 662 163.44 -34.93 -7.02
N LEU A 663 163.11 -34.03 -7.95
CA LEU A 663 163.85 -33.84 -9.21
C LEU A 663 165.24 -33.22 -8.99
N VAL A 664 165.42 -32.39 -7.95
CA VAL A 664 166.72 -31.84 -7.56
C VAL A 664 167.58 -32.90 -6.86
N GLU A 665 166.99 -33.67 -5.96
CA GLU A 665 167.67 -34.71 -5.17
C GLU A 665 168.23 -35.82 -6.07
N THR A 666 167.41 -36.36 -6.99
CA THR A 666 167.87 -37.38 -7.97
C THR A 666 168.96 -36.88 -8.93
N LYS A 667 169.07 -35.56 -9.16
CA LYS A 667 170.19 -34.97 -9.92
C LYS A 667 171.49 -34.91 -9.12
N MET A 668 171.44 -34.71 -7.81
CA MET A 668 172.64 -34.73 -6.96
C MET A 668 173.20 -36.16 -6.83
N ASP A 669 172.33 -37.15 -6.58
CA ASP A 669 172.77 -38.54 -6.42
C ASP A 669 173.43 -39.10 -7.69
N TYR A 670 172.91 -38.77 -8.87
CA TYR A 670 173.50 -39.16 -10.15
C TYR A 670 174.91 -38.57 -10.35
N ALA A 671 175.15 -37.34 -9.90
CA ALA A 671 176.46 -36.70 -9.98
C ALA A 671 177.49 -37.36 -9.03
N GLN A 672 177.05 -37.75 -7.82
CA GLN A 672 177.89 -38.40 -6.82
C GLN A 672 178.32 -39.81 -7.28
N LEU A 673 177.37 -40.61 -7.79
CA LEU A 673 177.64 -42.00 -8.21
C LEU A 673 178.62 -42.09 -9.38
N ASN A 674 178.63 -41.08 -10.26
CA ASN A 674 179.54 -41.01 -11.40
C ASN A 674 181.00 -40.68 -10.99
N ALA A 675 181.20 -39.93 -9.90
CA ALA A 675 182.54 -39.65 -9.36
C ALA A 675 183.19 -40.89 -8.73
N ASP A 676 182.40 -41.71 -8.04
CA ASP A 676 182.87 -42.95 -7.42
C ASP A 676 183.24 -44.03 -8.45
N HIS A 677 182.60 -44.03 -9.63
CA HIS A 677 182.91 -44.97 -10.71
C HIS A 677 184.33 -44.78 -11.27
N GLU A 678 184.76 -43.54 -11.58
CA GLU A 678 186.09 -43.30 -12.16
C GLU A 678 187.23 -43.48 -11.14
N THR A 679 186.98 -43.28 -9.83
CA THR A 679 187.99 -43.55 -8.79
C THR A 679 188.24 -45.05 -8.58
N LEU A 680 187.24 -45.91 -8.76
CA LEU A 680 187.44 -47.37 -8.77
C LEU A 680 188.20 -47.84 -10.02
N LYS A 681 187.92 -47.25 -11.17
CA LYS A 681 188.56 -47.58 -12.45
C LYS A 681 190.05 -47.28 -12.48
N GLN A 682 190.48 -46.18 -11.84
CA GLN A 682 191.91 -45.88 -11.64
C GLN A 682 192.61 -46.92 -10.73
N LYS A 683 191.92 -47.41 -9.69
CA LYS A 683 192.48 -48.44 -8.78
C LYS A 683 192.65 -49.79 -9.47
N TRP A 684 191.73 -50.17 -10.36
CA TRP A 684 191.82 -51.41 -11.15
C TRP A 684 193.06 -51.44 -12.06
N ASN A 685 193.33 -50.34 -12.78
CA ASN A 685 194.47 -50.26 -13.70
C ASN A 685 195.83 -50.37 -12.99
N ASN A 686 195.96 -49.82 -11.78
CA ASN A 686 197.21 -49.92 -11.01
C ASN A 686 197.50 -51.33 -10.47
N ILE A 687 196.47 -52.15 -10.23
CA ILE A 687 196.64 -53.54 -9.75
C ILE A 687 197.01 -54.46 -10.92
N SER A 688 196.45 -54.25 -12.11
CA SER A 688 196.80 -55.00 -13.33
C SER A 688 198.28 -54.84 -13.74
N ALA A 689 198.90 -53.71 -13.41
CA ALA A 689 200.30 -53.42 -13.75
C ALA A 689 201.33 -54.21 -12.90
N MET A 690 200.99 -54.63 -11.67
CA MET A 690 201.94 -55.31 -10.77
C MET A 690 202.00 -56.84 -10.94
N LEU A 691 201.08 -57.46 -11.69
CA LEU A 691 201.08 -58.92 -11.88
C LEU A 691 201.94 -59.42 -13.06
N ASN A 692 202.53 -58.52 -13.86
CA ASN A 692 203.25 -58.85 -15.10
C ASN A 692 204.79 -58.81 -14.98
N SER A 693 205.35 -59.12 -13.81
CA SER A 693 206.81 -59.22 -13.64
C SER A 693 207.30 -60.29 -12.64
N GLN A 694 206.94 -61.55 -12.88
CA GLN A 694 207.91 -62.66 -13.03
C GLN A 694 207.23 -63.95 -13.50
#